data_AF-A0A1S9D6K8-F1
#
_entry.id   AF-A0A1S9D6K8-F1
#
_cell.length_a   1.000
_cell.length_b   1.000
_cell.length_c   1.000
_cell.angle_alpha   90.00
_cell.angle_beta   90.00
_cell.angle_gamma   90.00
#
_symmetry.space_group_name_H-M   'P 1'
#
loop_
_entity.id
_entity.type
_entity.pdbx_description
1 polymer ?
#
loop_
_entity_poly.entity_id
_entity_poly.type
_entity_poly.pdbx_seq_one_letter_code
_entity_poly.pdbx_strand_id
1 'polypeptide(L)'
;MDSPAVPAPLDPQEQPILDRLLRTRDALLLIKQDKSSYIKSRDVLPLYEEVVSEVEKLNAYKLYESRLADCYYFPEALVDYVLDDCFQLISLLFLTVGRNNEAPAVYSLATTVQRLLDHLEEAGFYSSKDLSSITKTLAHVHETIDRCRNVYSPALLTLLESRLEKCRLLLDKLQSGLAQLSPELVSTHETLVSILRSTSAVNTRSKFSASEVNALRDQLKKIQDSLKDGNFVGADGEPLPGQENVKGLLERCWMWTEIVLQREGKIDERFQDQYERLVEIRNQLDRLSVTQAWSLRETDLFGYQRKLDRIDEARVNGNFVDAEGQLADIHAQRTLLYLIRRSYGYIYALLISSEPVSEALLPVYNQLQTLKRCLLEVKESGGVANSRELYPYSMKLNSIDNMRVDGKFYVGSDIPEGQGSVNSLLAECYDILAPKCLPPQGLFNRRGLATEASSVSSRMPPYPKILRNLEEVRRVLGSSRALTLAEKILYAHLANPEESLLSGTDNGRDIRGKANLKLKPDRVAMQDASAQMALLQFMSCGLPSTAVPASIHCDHMIVGERGADTDLPASIKGNSEVFDFLESAAKRYGIEFWAPGAGIIHQSVLENYAAPGLMMLGTDSHTPNAGGLGAIAIGVGGADAVDALVDAPWELKAPRVLGVRLEGKLNGWAAPKDIILHLAGKLTVRGGTGFIIEYHGPGVETLSCTGQATICNMGAEVGATTSVFPFSPSMIPYLQATHRGDVAKAAAEIAASGPKNLLRADNGAEYDQVITIDLSTLEPHINGPFTPDLSVPLSAFADTVREKNWPETFGAGLIGSCTNSSYEDMTRAEDLVKQASAAGLKPKADFFITPGSEQIRATLDRDQTLSTFASAGGTVLANACGPCIGQWKRTDGVAKGEDNAIFTSYNRNFPGRNDGNRRTMNFLASPELVTALAYSGRTTFNPMTDSLTTPSGEEFRFQPPTGSALPADGFEDGNPDFKPTAAAPDASCEVVVSPTSDRLALLEPFAPFPKGNLSGLKVLYKVKGQCTTDTISAAGPWLKYKGHLPNISANTLIGAVNAATGETNVAYDEAGKQYSIPDLAAQWKAEGIEWLVVAEDNYGEGSAREHAALQPRYLGGRIILSKSFARIHETNLKKQGVVPLTFENPADYDRIDACDKVDTVGLYETLQAGGQGSIKLQVTKQNGEAFEIPVKHTLSPDQSAFILAGSALNLLAQKAGKSN
;
A
#
# COMPACT_ATOMS: atom_id res chain seq x y z
N MET A 1 -25.38 -34.98 -11.94
CA MET A 1 -26.56 -34.20 -11.49
C MET A 1 -26.85 -33.16 -12.54
N ASP A 2 -27.84 -33.52 -13.34
CA ASP A 2 -28.05 -33.21 -14.75
C ASP A 2 -28.90 -31.96 -14.96
N SER A 3 -28.87 -31.43 -16.20
CA SER A 3 -29.66 -30.26 -16.63
C SER A 3 -31.15 -30.49 -16.36
N PRO A 4 -31.92 -29.46 -15.98
CA PRO A 4 -33.33 -29.64 -15.67
C PRO A 4 -34.12 -29.80 -16.98
N ALA A 5 -34.53 -31.05 -17.24
CA ALA A 5 -35.29 -31.56 -18.39
C ALA A 5 -34.42 -32.23 -19.47
N VAL A 6 -34.03 -33.48 -19.23
CA VAL A 6 -33.58 -34.37 -20.30
C VAL A 6 -34.64 -35.45 -20.52
N PRO A 7 -35.22 -35.59 -21.72
CA PRO A 7 -36.09 -36.72 -22.03
C PRO A 7 -35.32 -38.05 -21.93
N ALA A 8 -35.98 -39.11 -21.47
CA ALA A 8 -35.41 -40.46 -21.46
C ALA A 8 -34.99 -40.89 -22.89
N PRO A 9 -33.92 -41.67 -23.05
CA PRO A 9 -33.40 -42.06 -24.36
C PRO A 9 -34.49 -42.73 -25.20
N LEU A 10 -34.66 -42.25 -26.44
CA LEU A 10 -35.73 -42.67 -27.36
C LEU A 10 -35.43 -44.05 -28.02
N ASP A 11 -34.20 -44.59 -27.92
CA ASP A 11 -33.80 -45.89 -28.49
C ASP A 11 -32.92 -46.74 -27.50
N PRO A 12 -33.27 -48.00 -27.19
CA PRO A 12 -32.44 -48.94 -26.42
C PRO A 12 -31.02 -49.18 -26.95
N GLN A 13 -30.76 -48.95 -28.25
CA GLN A 13 -29.44 -49.13 -28.87
C GLN A 13 -28.47 -47.99 -28.56
N GLU A 14 -28.96 -46.82 -28.13
CA GLU A 14 -28.12 -45.67 -27.73
C GLU A 14 -27.60 -45.80 -26.28
N GLN A 15 -28.22 -46.62 -25.44
CA GLN A 15 -27.85 -46.76 -24.02
C GLN A 15 -26.40 -47.22 -23.79
N PRO A 16 -25.85 -48.21 -24.52
CA PRO A 16 -24.46 -48.62 -24.35
C PRO A 16 -23.44 -47.54 -24.74
N ILE A 17 -23.81 -46.67 -25.70
CA ILE A 17 -22.99 -45.53 -26.15
C ILE A 17 -23.02 -44.44 -25.06
N LEU A 18 -24.22 -44.12 -24.56
CA LEU A 18 -24.41 -43.18 -23.46
C LEU A 18 -23.60 -43.59 -22.21
N ASP A 19 -23.66 -44.86 -21.80
CA ASP A 19 -22.92 -45.36 -20.63
C ASP A 19 -21.39 -45.21 -20.79
N ARG A 20 -20.88 -45.34 -22.01
CA ARG A 20 -19.46 -45.13 -22.31
C ARG A 20 -19.09 -43.66 -22.29
N LEU A 21 -19.89 -42.81 -22.96
CA LEU A 21 -19.69 -41.37 -22.96
C LEU A 21 -19.75 -40.77 -21.54
N LEU A 22 -20.63 -41.28 -20.68
CA LEU A 22 -20.69 -40.88 -19.26
C LEU A 22 -19.38 -41.19 -18.52
N ARG A 23 -18.81 -42.40 -18.72
CA ARG A 23 -17.52 -42.77 -18.12
C ARG A 23 -16.39 -41.89 -18.61
N THR A 24 -16.32 -41.64 -19.93
CA THR A 24 -15.29 -40.78 -20.51
C THR A 24 -15.44 -39.33 -20.05
N ARG A 25 -16.67 -38.80 -19.94
CA ARG A 25 -16.95 -37.47 -19.35
C ARG A 25 -16.45 -37.38 -17.91
N ASP A 26 -16.74 -38.39 -17.09
CA ASP A 26 -16.32 -38.39 -15.69
C ASP A 26 -14.79 -38.45 -15.56
N ALA A 27 -14.10 -39.17 -16.45
CA ALA A 27 -12.64 -39.15 -16.55
C ALA A 27 -12.09 -37.77 -16.95
N LEU A 28 -12.70 -37.11 -17.94
CA LEU A 28 -12.33 -35.74 -18.33
C LEU A 28 -12.54 -34.73 -17.18
N LEU A 29 -13.59 -34.91 -16.38
CA LEU A 29 -13.85 -34.09 -15.18
C LEU A 29 -12.82 -34.32 -14.08
N LEU A 30 -12.34 -35.55 -13.88
CA LEU A 30 -11.27 -35.84 -12.94
C LEU A 30 -9.97 -35.12 -13.34
N ILE A 31 -9.60 -35.15 -14.63
CA ILE A 31 -8.44 -34.42 -15.15
C ILE A 31 -8.59 -32.90 -14.90
N LYS A 32 -9.78 -32.35 -15.13
CA LYS A 32 -10.07 -30.94 -14.82
C LYS A 32 -9.87 -30.62 -13.32
N GLN A 33 -10.28 -31.51 -12.43
CA GLN A 33 -10.25 -31.29 -10.97
C GLN A 33 -8.86 -31.42 -10.37
N ASP A 34 -7.97 -32.21 -10.97
CA ASP A 34 -6.61 -32.40 -10.49
C ASP A 34 -5.75 -31.15 -10.74
N LYS A 35 -5.49 -30.37 -9.68
CA LYS A 35 -4.61 -29.20 -9.69
C LYS A 35 -3.20 -29.51 -9.16
N SER A 36 -2.89 -30.76 -8.84
CA SER A 36 -1.59 -31.15 -8.26
C SER A 36 -0.46 -31.24 -9.30
N SER A 37 -0.81 -31.35 -10.58
CA SER A 37 0.14 -31.41 -11.69
C SER A 37 -0.37 -30.66 -12.94
N TYR A 38 0.55 -30.36 -13.86
CA TYR A 38 0.21 -29.83 -15.19
C TYR A 38 -0.38 -30.94 -16.06
N ILE A 39 -1.48 -30.62 -16.76
CA ILE A 39 -2.14 -31.55 -17.68
C ILE A 39 -1.25 -31.77 -18.90
N LYS A 40 -1.10 -33.02 -19.35
CA LYS A 40 -0.29 -33.38 -20.52
C LYS A 40 -1.15 -33.90 -21.65
N SER A 41 -0.70 -33.71 -22.89
CA SER A 41 -1.40 -34.23 -24.08
C SER A 41 -1.67 -35.73 -24.00
N ARG A 42 -0.77 -36.51 -23.41
CA ARG A 42 -0.90 -37.97 -23.23
C ARG A 42 -2.06 -38.38 -22.30
N ASP A 43 -2.51 -37.48 -21.44
CA ASP A 43 -3.61 -37.73 -20.50
C ASP A 43 -4.97 -37.44 -21.16
N VAL A 44 -5.00 -36.56 -22.18
CA VAL A 44 -6.22 -36.09 -22.86
C VAL A 44 -6.52 -36.88 -24.14
N LEU A 45 -5.49 -37.20 -24.93
CA LEU A 45 -5.66 -37.83 -26.24
C LEU A 45 -6.40 -39.17 -26.23
N PRO A 46 -6.14 -40.10 -25.30
CA PRO A 46 -6.86 -41.38 -25.27
C PRO A 46 -8.36 -41.21 -25.04
N LEU A 47 -8.75 -40.27 -24.18
CA LEU A 47 -10.16 -39.96 -23.91
C LEU A 47 -10.83 -39.30 -25.11
N TYR A 48 -10.10 -38.46 -25.86
CA TYR A 48 -10.58 -37.93 -27.14
C TYR A 48 -10.86 -39.05 -28.15
N GLU A 49 -9.94 -40.00 -28.31
CA GLU A 49 -10.11 -41.14 -29.24
C GLU A 49 -11.31 -42.01 -28.85
N GLU A 50 -11.54 -42.24 -27.55
CA GLU A 50 -12.74 -42.92 -27.05
C GLU A 50 -14.02 -42.20 -27.48
N VAL A 51 -14.12 -40.88 -27.26
CA VAL A 51 -15.30 -40.10 -27.66
C VAL A 51 -15.54 -40.20 -29.17
N VAL A 52 -14.49 -40.07 -29.98
CA VAL A 52 -14.61 -40.19 -31.45
C VAL A 52 -15.10 -41.58 -31.87
N SER A 53 -14.59 -42.65 -31.25
CA SER A 53 -15.04 -44.02 -31.53
C SER A 53 -16.54 -44.21 -31.23
N GLU A 54 -17.03 -43.59 -30.15
CA GLU A 54 -18.45 -43.64 -29.81
C GLU A 54 -19.30 -42.77 -30.74
N VAL A 55 -18.80 -41.62 -31.23
CA VAL A 55 -19.46 -40.82 -32.27
C VAL A 55 -19.60 -41.58 -33.59
N GLU A 56 -18.56 -42.30 -34.02
CA GLU A 56 -18.61 -43.10 -35.25
C GLU A 56 -19.66 -44.22 -35.15
N LYS A 57 -19.80 -44.85 -33.99
CA LYS A 57 -20.87 -45.82 -33.71
C LYS A 57 -22.23 -45.15 -33.74
N LEU A 58 -22.40 -44.02 -33.05
CA LEU A 58 -23.66 -43.27 -32.99
C LEU A 58 -24.11 -42.83 -34.38
N ASN A 59 -23.19 -42.32 -35.21
CA ASN A 59 -23.47 -41.94 -36.59
C ASN A 59 -23.83 -43.16 -37.46
N ALA A 60 -23.18 -44.31 -37.28
CA ALA A 60 -23.52 -45.54 -38.00
C ALA A 60 -24.93 -46.05 -37.64
N TYR A 61 -25.39 -45.86 -36.39
CA TYR A 61 -26.76 -46.16 -35.98
C TYR A 61 -27.76 -45.13 -36.53
N LYS A 62 -27.50 -43.82 -36.39
CA LYS A 62 -28.39 -42.75 -36.89
C LYS A 62 -28.50 -42.71 -38.43
N LEU A 63 -27.49 -43.19 -39.17
CA LEU A 63 -27.55 -43.41 -40.64
C LEU A 63 -28.49 -44.55 -41.06
N TYR A 64 -28.85 -45.47 -40.17
CA TYR A 64 -29.84 -46.52 -40.43
C TYR A 64 -31.27 -45.98 -40.35
N GLU A 65 -31.53 -45.03 -39.45
CA GLU A 65 -32.83 -44.33 -39.35
C GLU A 65 -33.00 -43.23 -40.40
N SER A 66 -31.94 -42.52 -40.79
CA SER A 66 -32.02 -41.39 -41.75
C SER A 66 -32.29 -41.78 -43.21
N ARG A 67 -32.58 -43.04 -43.53
CA ARG A 67 -33.28 -43.40 -44.77
C ARG A 67 -34.77 -43.00 -44.75
N LEU A 68 -35.25 -42.48 -43.62
CA LEU A 68 -36.55 -41.89 -43.42
C LEU A 68 -36.38 -40.52 -42.73
N ALA A 69 -36.54 -39.43 -43.49
CA ALA A 69 -36.65 -38.01 -43.08
C ALA A 69 -35.38 -37.14 -43.02
N ASP A 70 -35.49 -35.98 -43.72
CA ASP A 70 -34.60 -34.82 -43.68
C ASP A 70 -34.70 -34.12 -42.31
N CYS A 71 -33.65 -34.15 -41.50
CA CYS A 71 -33.66 -33.47 -40.20
C CYS A 71 -32.35 -32.74 -39.89
N TYR A 72 -32.46 -31.43 -39.68
CA TYR A 72 -31.47 -30.58 -39.06
C TYR A 72 -31.30 -30.97 -37.57
N TYR A 73 -30.07 -31.24 -37.15
CA TYR A 73 -29.74 -31.73 -35.79
C TYR A 73 -30.09 -30.69 -34.71
N PHE A 74 -31.07 -31.02 -33.86
CA PHE A 74 -31.27 -30.49 -32.50
C PHE A 74 -30.96 -31.62 -31.51
N PRO A 75 -30.35 -31.36 -30.33
CA PRO A 75 -30.15 -32.41 -29.33
C PRO A 75 -31.51 -32.82 -28.74
N GLU A 76 -32.02 -33.98 -29.15
CA GLU A 76 -33.34 -34.48 -28.72
C GLU A 76 -33.23 -35.63 -27.70
N ALA A 77 -32.01 -36.15 -27.45
CA ALA A 77 -31.76 -37.26 -26.52
C ALA A 77 -30.61 -36.98 -25.53
N LEU A 78 -30.64 -37.61 -24.35
CA LEU A 78 -29.61 -37.51 -23.29
C LEU A 78 -28.18 -37.77 -23.81
N VAL A 79 -28.04 -38.65 -24.81
CA VAL A 79 -26.75 -38.96 -25.45
C VAL A 79 -26.11 -37.74 -26.11
N ASP A 80 -26.91 -36.85 -26.72
CA ASP A 80 -26.39 -35.66 -27.41
C ASP A 80 -25.90 -34.59 -26.43
N TYR A 81 -26.55 -34.46 -25.26
CA TYR A 81 -26.11 -33.55 -24.19
C TYR A 81 -24.78 -34.01 -23.54
N VAL A 82 -24.65 -35.32 -23.28
CA VAL A 82 -23.40 -35.86 -22.74
C VAL A 82 -22.28 -35.77 -23.76
N LEU A 83 -22.60 -35.93 -25.05
CA LEU A 83 -21.64 -35.76 -26.12
C LEU A 83 -21.14 -34.31 -26.24
N ASP A 84 -22.04 -33.31 -26.11
CA ASP A 84 -21.67 -31.90 -26.07
C ASP A 84 -20.75 -31.59 -24.86
N ASP A 85 -21.09 -32.10 -23.66
CA ASP A 85 -20.25 -31.97 -22.45
C ASP A 85 -18.83 -32.53 -22.68
N CYS A 86 -18.72 -33.72 -23.29
CA CYS A 86 -17.44 -34.33 -23.64
C CYS A 86 -16.62 -33.44 -24.58
N PHE A 87 -17.22 -32.93 -25.66
CA PHE A 87 -16.51 -32.09 -26.61
C PHE A 87 -16.15 -30.69 -26.07
N GLN A 88 -16.99 -30.10 -25.22
CA GLN A 88 -16.63 -28.86 -24.52
C GLN A 88 -15.42 -29.07 -23.59
N LEU A 89 -15.41 -30.15 -22.80
CA LEU A 89 -14.29 -30.48 -21.92
C LEU A 89 -13.01 -30.79 -22.71
N ILE A 90 -13.10 -31.59 -23.77
CA ILE A 90 -11.98 -31.90 -24.67
C ILE A 90 -11.42 -30.61 -25.27
N SER A 91 -12.28 -29.73 -25.78
CA SER A 91 -11.86 -28.45 -26.37
C SER A 91 -11.07 -27.60 -25.38
N LEU A 92 -11.57 -27.42 -24.16
CA LEU A 92 -10.87 -26.64 -23.13
C LEU A 92 -9.58 -27.32 -22.65
N LEU A 93 -9.55 -28.65 -22.59
CA LEU A 93 -8.33 -29.41 -22.29
C LEU A 93 -7.29 -29.25 -23.39
N PHE A 94 -7.69 -29.24 -24.66
CA PHE A 94 -6.80 -28.96 -25.79
C PHE A 94 -6.21 -27.55 -25.72
N LEU A 95 -6.99 -26.54 -25.31
CA LEU A 95 -6.48 -25.20 -25.04
C LEU A 95 -5.48 -25.21 -23.87
N THR A 96 -5.81 -25.88 -22.76
CA THR A 96 -4.95 -25.96 -21.56
C THR A 96 -3.59 -26.61 -21.86
N VAL A 97 -3.57 -27.63 -22.72
CA VAL A 97 -2.32 -28.28 -23.15
C VAL A 97 -1.67 -27.59 -24.35
N GLY A 98 -2.11 -26.39 -24.75
CA GLY A 98 -1.47 -25.57 -25.78
C GLY A 98 -1.67 -26.04 -27.22
N ARG A 99 -2.70 -26.86 -27.49
CA ARG A 99 -3.04 -27.39 -28.83
C ARG A 99 -4.16 -26.60 -29.50
N ASN A 100 -4.12 -25.28 -29.38
CA ASN A 100 -5.21 -24.37 -29.76
C ASN A 100 -5.51 -24.36 -31.27
N ASN A 101 -4.53 -24.72 -32.09
CA ASN A 101 -4.63 -24.72 -33.56
C ASN A 101 -5.18 -26.03 -34.16
N GLU A 102 -5.85 -26.84 -33.36
CA GLU A 102 -6.36 -28.14 -33.78
C GLU A 102 -7.88 -28.19 -33.74
N ALA A 103 -8.48 -29.04 -34.58
CA ALA A 103 -9.92 -29.13 -34.72
C ALA A 103 -10.69 -29.35 -33.39
N PRO A 104 -10.24 -30.20 -32.44
CA PRO A 104 -10.95 -30.32 -31.16
C PRO A 104 -10.96 -29.04 -30.32
N ALA A 105 -9.91 -28.22 -30.40
CA ALA A 105 -9.74 -27.04 -29.54
C ALA A 105 -10.78 -25.94 -29.79
N VAL A 106 -11.35 -25.88 -31.00
CA VAL A 106 -12.27 -24.80 -31.40
C VAL A 106 -13.73 -25.04 -31.05
N TYR A 107 -14.10 -26.21 -30.51
CA TYR A 107 -15.49 -26.59 -30.24
C TYR A 107 -16.18 -25.68 -29.22
N SER A 108 -15.53 -25.42 -28.08
CA SER A 108 -16.08 -24.57 -27.01
C SER A 108 -16.22 -23.12 -27.47
N LEU A 109 -15.30 -22.63 -28.31
CA LEU A 109 -15.37 -21.32 -28.93
C LEU A 109 -16.53 -21.21 -29.93
N ALA A 110 -16.69 -22.19 -30.82
CA ALA A 110 -17.81 -22.23 -31.77
C ALA A 110 -19.17 -22.26 -31.05
N THR A 111 -19.28 -23.04 -29.98
CA THR A 111 -20.50 -23.13 -29.14
C THR A 111 -20.80 -21.80 -28.45
N THR A 112 -19.78 -21.15 -27.87
CA THR A 112 -19.94 -19.84 -27.22
C THR A 112 -20.32 -18.75 -28.23
N VAL A 113 -19.75 -18.77 -29.43
CA VAL A 113 -20.10 -17.85 -30.53
C VAL A 113 -21.55 -18.05 -30.96
N GLN A 114 -22.00 -19.30 -31.11
CA GLN A 114 -23.40 -19.59 -31.45
C GLN A 114 -24.35 -18.97 -30.42
N ARG A 115 -24.10 -19.21 -29.11
CA ARG A 115 -24.90 -18.62 -28.02
C ARG A 115 -24.90 -17.09 -28.09
N LEU A 116 -23.74 -16.47 -28.32
CA LEU A 116 -23.68 -15.01 -28.45
C LEU A 116 -24.50 -14.50 -29.63
N LEU A 117 -24.43 -15.15 -30.80
CA LEU A 117 -25.20 -14.76 -31.98
C LEU A 117 -26.71 -14.90 -31.74
N ASP A 118 -27.15 -16.02 -31.12
CA ASP A 118 -28.55 -16.24 -30.73
C ASP A 118 -29.04 -15.11 -29.81
N HIS A 119 -28.23 -14.75 -28.82
CA HIS A 119 -28.55 -13.69 -27.87
C HIS A 119 -28.53 -12.27 -28.48
N LEU A 120 -27.67 -12.03 -29.48
CA LEU A 120 -27.65 -10.76 -30.22
C LEU A 120 -28.88 -10.62 -31.12
N GLU A 121 -29.30 -11.72 -31.75
CA GLU A 121 -30.55 -11.79 -32.49
C GLU A 121 -31.75 -11.54 -31.57
N GLU A 122 -31.82 -12.22 -30.43
CA GLU A 122 -32.87 -12.05 -29.42
C GLU A 122 -32.92 -10.61 -28.87
N ALA A 123 -31.76 -10.01 -28.59
CA ALA A 123 -31.70 -8.64 -28.10
C ALA A 123 -32.21 -7.62 -29.13
N GLY A 124 -31.92 -7.87 -30.42
CA GLY A 124 -32.25 -6.95 -31.51
C GLY A 124 -31.53 -5.61 -31.44
N PHE A 125 -30.39 -5.53 -30.73
CA PHE A 125 -29.51 -4.36 -30.70
C PHE A 125 -28.03 -4.80 -30.56
N TYR A 126 -27.21 -4.41 -31.53
CA TYR A 126 -25.82 -4.84 -31.64
C TYR A 126 -25.02 -3.88 -32.53
N SER A 127 -23.70 -3.80 -32.36
CA SER A 127 -22.84 -2.90 -33.12
C SER A 127 -22.09 -3.63 -34.24
N SER A 128 -21.62 -2.87 -35.22
CA SER A 128 -20.74 -3.38 -36.29
C SER A 128 -19.47 -4.04 -35.72
N LYS A 129 -18.97 -3.51 -34.60
CA LYS A 129 -17.79 -3.99 -33.89
C LYS A 129 -17.99 -5.36 -33.26
N ASP A 130 -19.18 -5.62 -32.69
CA ASP A 130 -19.50 -6.93 -32.10
C ASP A 130 -19.43 -8.03 -33.18
N LEU A 131 -20.03 -7.77 -34.34
CA LEU A 131 -20.06 -8.72 -35.44
C LEU A 131 -18.70 -8.88 -36.13
N SER A 132 -17.90 -7.81 -36.22
CA SER A 132 -16.56 -7.87 -36.82
C SER A 132 -15.63 -8.82 -36.05
N SER A 133 -15.66 -8.79 -34.72
CA SER A 133 -14.88 -9.72 -33.90
C SER A 133 -15.30 -11.17 -34.15
N ILE A 134 -16.60 -11.45 -34.11
CA ILE A 134 -17.15 -12.79 -34.35
C ILE A 134 -16.82 -13.29 -35.76
N THR A 135 -16.89 -12.42 -36.77
CA THR A 135 -16.55 -12.74 -38.16
C THR A 135 -15.11 -13.26 -38.28
N LYS A 136 -14.16 -12.55 -37.66
CA LYS A 136 -12.74 -12.95 -37.66
C LYS A 136 -12.55 -14.28 -36.94
N THR A 137 -13.24 -14.47 -35.82
CA THR A 137 -13.18 -15.72 -35.05
C THR A 137 -13.71 -16.90 -35.85
N LEU A 138 -14.88 -16.78 -36.50
CA LEU A 138 -15.42 -17.86 -37.33
C LEU A 138 -14.52 -18.20 -38.53
N ALA A 139 -13.90 -17.19 -39.16
CA ALA A 139 -12.93 -17.41 -40.22
C ALA A 139 -11.70 -18.20 -39.73
N HIS A 140 -11.18 -17.87 -38.53
CA HIS A 140 -10.07 -18.61 -37.92
C HIS A 140 -10.44 -20.06 -37.57
N VAL A 141 -11.65 -20.28 -37.05
CA VAL A 141 -12.15 -21.62 -36.76
C VAL A 141 -12.27 -22.46 -38.04
N HIS A 142 -12.79 -21.86 -39.12
CA HIS A 142 -12.87 -22.51 -40.44
C HIS A 142 -11.48 -22.88 -40.99
N GLU A 143 -10.53 -21.95 -40.97
CA GLU A 143 -9.15 -22.21 -41.41
C GLU A 143 -8.50 -23.35 -40.60
N THR A 144 -8.75 -23.39 -39.28
CA THR A 144 -8.23 -24.45 -38.41
C THR A 144 -8.78 -25.82 -38.77
N ILE A 145 -10.08 -25.91 -39.04
CA ILE A 145 -10.74 -27.15 -39.49
C ILE A 145 -10.16 -27.62 -40.82
N ASP A 146 -10.00 -26.71 -41.78
CA ASP A 146 -9.46 -27.05 -43.11
C ASP A 146 -8.03 -27.59 -43.05
N ARG A 147 -7.15 -26.98 -42.23
CA ARG A 147 -5.78 -27.48 -42.01
C ARG A 147 -5.77 -28.88 -41.39
N CYS A 148 -6.77 -29.20 -40.58
CA CYS A 148 -6.87 -30.44 -39.82
C CYS A 148 -7.59 -31.58 -40.56
N ARG A 149 -8.07 -31.35 -41.78
CA ARG A 149 -8.97 -32.27 -42.51
C ARG A 149 -8.41 -33.68 -42.73
N ASN A 150 -7.09 -33.80 -42.83
CA ASN A 150 -6.40 -35.08 -43.06
C ASN A 150 -5.87 -35.74 -41.78
N VAL A 151 -6.04 -35.09 -40.62
CA VAL A 151 -5.44 -35.50 -39.33
C VAL A 151 -6.50 -36.03 -38.36
N TYR A 152 -7.69 -35.42 -38.37
CA TYR A 152 -8.76 -35.72 -37.41
C TYR A 152 -9.94 -36.46 -38.08
N SER A 153 -10.71 -37.21 -37.27
CA SER A 153 -11.82 -38.04 -37.79
C SER A 153 -12.85 -37.18 -38.55
N PRO A 154 -13.32 -37.62 -39.74
CA PRO A 154 -14.37 -36.94 -40.48
C PRO A 154 -15.63 -36.68 -39.65
N ALA A 155 -15.93 -37.56 -38.69
CA ALA A 155 -17.10 -37.42 -37.82
C ALA A 155 -17.07 -36.16 -36.94
N LEU A 156 -15.90 -35.81 -36.39
CA LEU A 156 -15.71 -34.56 -35.63
C LEU A 156 -15.80 -33.34 -36.54
N LEU A 157 -15.17 -33.39 -37.70
CA LEU A 157 -15.11 -32.26 -38.63
C LEU A 157 -16.49 -31.90 -39.15
N THR A 158 -17.31 -32.89 -39.51
CA THR A 158 -18.70 -32.68 -39.92
C THR A 158 -19.53 -32.01 -38.82
N LEU A 159 -19.32 -32.39 -37.55
CA LEU A 159 -20.01 -31.78 -36.41
C LEU A 159 -19.64 -30.29 -36.24
N LEU A 160 -18.35 -29.96 -36.36
CA LEU A 160 -17.86 -28.58 -36.27
C LEU A 160 -18.31 -27.73 -37.47
N GLU A 161 -18.25 -28.27 -38.69
CA GLU A 161 -18.72 -27.60 -39.92
C GLU A 161 -20.22 -27.28 -39.85
N SER A 162 -21.03 -28.21 -39.35
CA SER A 162 -22.47 -27.99 -39.15
C SER A 162 -22.75 -26.83 -38.19
N ARG A 163 -22.00 -26.75 -37.07
CA ARG A 163 -22.12 -25.63 -36.12
C ARG A 163 -21.65 -24.31 -36.71
N LEU A 164 -20.53 -24.32 -37.45
CA LEU A 164 -20.03 -23.14 -38.14
C LEU A 164 -21.03 -22.58 -39.14
N GLU A 165 -21.69 -23.45 -39.92
CA GLU A 165 -22.68 -23.01 -40.89
C GLU A 165 -23.88 -22.34 -40.21
N LYS A 166 -24.33 -22.87 -39.06
CA LYS A 166 -25.37 -22.20 -38.24
C LYS A 166 -24.92 -20.81 -37.78
N CYS A 167 -23.70 -20.69 -37.25
CA CYS A 167 -23.14 -19.40 -36.85
C CYS A 167 -23.02 -18.43 -38.04
N ARG A 168 -22.61 -18.93 -39.22
CA ARG A 168 -22.48 -18.12 -40.44
C ARG A 168 -23.82 -17.58 -40.90
N LEU A 169 -24.86 -18.42 -40.96
CA LEU A 169 -26.21 -18.00 -41.34
C LEU A 169 -26.77 -16.93 -40.39
N LEU A 170 -26.56 -17.09 -39.08
CA LEU A 170 -26.96 -16.10 -38.08
C LEU A 170 -26.17 -14.79 -38.22
N LEU A 171 -24.86 -14.88 -38.41
CA LEU A 171 -24.01 -13.72 -38.61
C LEU A 171 -24.39 -12.94 -39.88
N ASP A 172 -24.61 -13.63 -41.00
CA ASP A 172 -25.03 -13.04 -42.28
C ASP A 172 -26.39 -12.32 -42.12
N LYS A 173 -27.31 -12.90 -41.36
CA LYS A 173 -28.60 -12.28 -41.02
C LYS A 173 -28.41 -10.99 -40.21
N LEU A 174 -27.59 -11.00 -39.16
CA LEU A 174 -27.34 -9.83 -38.32
C LEU A 174 -26.60 -8.72 -39.09
N GLN A 175 -25.61 -9.07 -39.91
CA GLN A 175 -24.85 -8.14 -40.76
C GLN A 175 -25.76 -7.49 -41.81
N SER A 176 -26.64 -8.27 -42.44
CA SER A 176 -27.63 -7.75 -43.39
C SER A 176 -28.56 -6.72 -42.75
N GLY A 177 -28.89 -6.88 -41.46
CA GLY A 177 -29.66 -5.90 -40.69
C GLY A 177 -28.94 -4.55 -40.54
N LEU A 178 -27.62 -4.54 -40.32
CA LEU A 178 -26.84 -3.30 -40.22
C LEU A 178 -26.56 -2.66 -41.59
N ALA A 179 -26.45 -3.46 -42.65
CA ALA A 179 -26.20 -2.97 -44.01
C ALA A 179 -27.34 -2.06 -44.55
N GLN A 180 -28.51 -2.10 -43.93
CA GLN A 180 -29.65 -1.24 -44.26
C GLN A 180 -29.52 0.20 -43.72
N LEU A 181 -28.55 0.47 -42.84
CA LEU A 181 -28.31 1.79 -42.26
C LEU A 181 -27.44 2.64 -43.17
N SER A 182 -27.81 3.91 -43.37
CA SER A 182 -26.93 4.87 -44.03
C SER A 182 -25.65 5.12 -43.20
N PRO A 183 -24.51 5.45 -43.83
CA PRO A 183 -23.24 5.69 -43.13
C PRO A 183 -23.34 6.72 -41.99
N GLU A 184 -24.18 7.74 -42.17
CA GLU A 184 -24.44 8.81 -41.21
C GLU A 184 -25.19 8.31 -39.96
N LEU A 185 -26.00 7.27 -40.09
CA LEU A 185 -26.77 6.68 -38.99
C LEU A 185 -25.99 5.66 -38.17
N VAL A 186 -24.90 5.11 -38.70
CA VAL A 186 -24.10 4.07 -38.02
C VAL A 186 -23.59 4.56 -36.67
N SER A 187 -23.06 5.78 -36.59
CA SER A 187 -22.53 6.36 -35.34
C SER A 187 -23.64 6.59 -34.30
N THR A 188 -24.82 7.03 -34.73
CA THR A 188 -25.98 7.23 -33.86
C THR A 188 -26.49 5.89 -33.34
N HIS A 189 -26.63 4.90 -34.22
CA HIS A 189 -27.00 3.54 -33.85
C HIS A 189 -26.04 2.92 -32.82
N GLU A 190 -24.72 3.03 -33.04
CA GLU A 190 -23.70 2.56 -32.09
C GLU A 190 -23.79 3.27 -30.73
N THR A 191 -24.08 4.57 -30.73
CA THR A 191 -24.28 5.34 -29.50
C THR A 191 -25.50 4.86 -28.72
N LEU A 192 -26.62 4.60 -29.38
CA LEU A 192 -27.84 4.08 -28.75
C LEU A 192 -27.64 2.65 -28.18
N VAL A 193 -26.95 1.78 -28.93
CA VAL A 193 -26.54 0.45 -28.42
C VAL A 193 -25.68 0.59 -27.16
N SER A 194 -24.73 1.53 -27.15
CA SER A 194 -23.87 1.82 -25.99
C SER A 194 -24.69 2.31 -24.79
N ILE A 195 -25.67 3.18 -25.00
CA ILE A 195 -26.55 3.69 -23.94
C ILE A 195 -27.38 2.56 -23.33
N LEU A 196 -27.96 1.65 -24.13
CA LEU A 196 -28.69 0.49 -23.60
C LEU A 196 -27.81 -0.42 -22.76
N ARG A 197 -26.59 -0.71 -23.21
CA ARG A 197 -25.62 -1.54 -22.48
C ARG A 197 -25.19 -0.87 -21.18
N SER A 198 -24.89 0.42 -21.22
CA SER A 198 -24.46 1.21 -20.05
C SER A 198 -25.56 1.33 -19.01
N THR A 199 -26.79 1.57 -19.45
CA THR A 199 -27.97 1.62 -18.56
C THR A 199 -28.18 0.26 -17.89
N SER A 200 -28.08 -0.84 -18.64
CA SER A 200 -28.18 -2.19 -18.09
C SER A 200 -27.04 -2.53 -17.12
N ALA A 201 -25.83 -2.01 -17.38
CA ALA A 201 -24.70 -2.15 -16.47
C ALA A 201 -24.96 -1.44 -15.14
N VAL A 202 -25.41 -0.17 -15.17
CA VAL A 202 -25.76 0.60 -13.96
C VAL A 202 -26.87 -0.08 -13.17
N ASN A 203 -27.88 -0.64 -13.85
CA ASN A 203 -28.98 -1.40 -13.24
C ASN A 203 -28.53 -2.65 -12.46
N THR A 204 -27.33 -3.17 -12.71
CA THR A 204 -26.81 -4.40 -12.07
C THR A 204 -25.62 -4.16 -11.13
N ARG A 205 -25.37 -2.91 -10.75
CA ARG A 205 -24.34 -2.55 -9.78
C ARG A 205 -24.83 -2.75 -8.35
N SER A 206 -23.90 -3.01 -7.44
CA SER A 206 -24.18 -3.13 -6.00
C SER A 206 -24.75 -1.86 -5.38
N LYS A 207 -24.44 -0.69 -5.96
CA LYS A 207 -25.06 0.61 -5.64
C LYS A 207 -25.57 1.24 -6.92
N PHE A 208 -26.88 1.35 -7.04
CA PHE A 208 -27.53 2.03 -8.16
C PHE A 208 -27.19 3.52 -8.17
N SER A 209 -26.94 4.07 -9.36
CA SER A 209 -26.54 5.46 -9.57
C SER A 209 -27.53 6.15 -10.51
N ALA A 210 -28.51 6.87 -9.95
CA ALA A 210 -29.49 7.60 -10.74
C ALA A 210 -28.83 8.73 -11.57
N SER A 211 -27.76 9.34 -11.06
CA SER A 211 -27.01 10.39 -11.77
C SER A 211 -26.38 9.87 -13.06
N GLU A 212 -25.83 8.66 -13.06
CA GLU A 212 -25.26 8.04 -14.28
C GLU A 212 -26.34 7.74 -15.32
N VAL A 213 -27.50 7.22 -14.90
CA VAL A 213 -28.62 6.98 -15.82
C VAL A 213 -29.14 8.31 -16.39
N ASN A 214 -29.22 9.36 -15.58
CA ASN A 214 -29.61 10.69 -16.05
C ASN A 214 -28.60 11.28 -17.04
N ALA A 215 -27.30 11.09 -16.82
CA ALA A 215 -26.27 11.51 -17.78
C ALA A 215 -26.41 10.79 -19.15
N LEU A 216 -26.82 9.52 -19.16
CA LEU A 216 -27.16 8.80 -20.40
C LEU A 216 -28.43 9.36 -21.06
N ARG A 217 -29.44 9.76 -20.27
CA ARG A 217 -30.65 10.43 -20.78
C ARG A 217 -30.33 11.79 -21.40
N ASP A 218 -29.33 12.52 -20.90
CA ASP A 218 -28.88 13.76 -21.54
C ASP A 218 -28.28 13.50 -22.93
N GLN A 219 -27.59 12.36 -23.12
CA GLN A 219 -27.12 11.96 -24.45
C GLN A 219 -28.29 11.58 -25.37
N LEU A 220 -29.28 10.84 -24.86
CA LEU A 220 -30.50 10.53 -25.61
C LEU A 220 -31.24 11.81 -26.03
N LYS A 221 -31.29 12.81 -25.15
CA LYS A 221 -31.89 14.10 -25.44
C LYS A 221 -31.15 14.83 -26.56
N LYS A 222 -29.82 14.85 -26.54
CA LYS A 222 -29.01 15.42 -27.63
C LYS A 222 -29.27 14.73 -28.97
N ILE A 223 -29.42 13.41 -28.98
CA ILE A 223 -29.78 12.66 -30.19
C ILE A 223 -31.20 13.03 -30.61
N GLN A 224 -32.15 13.10 -29.69
CA GLN A 224 -33.54 13.46 -29.97
C GLN A 224 -33.67 14.89 -30.53
N ASP A 225 -32.92 15.83 -29.98
CA ASP A 225 -32.88 17.24 -30.42
C ASP A 225 -32.24 17.39 -31.81
N SER A 226 -31.53 16.37 -32.31
CA SER A 226 -30.94 16.37 -33.65
C SER A 226 -31.93 15.99 -34.77
N LEU A 227 -33.11 15.44 -34.43
CA LEU A 227 -34.12 15.12 -35.43
C LEU A 227 -34.76 16.39 -35.98
N LYS A 228 -34.98 16.45 -37.29
CA LYS A 228 -35.74 17.52 -37.95
C LYS A 228 -37.08 16.96 -38.40
N ASP A 229 -38.17 17.60 -37.95
CA ASP A 229 -39.55 17.14 -38.18
C ASP A 229 -39.77 15.65 -37.84
N GLY A 230 -39.10 15.17 -36.79
CA GLY A 230 -39.18 13.78 -36.33
C GLY A 230 -38.39 12.78 -37.18
N ASN A 231 -37.52 13.23 -38.09
CA ASN A 231 -36.69 12.38 -38.94
C ASN A 231 -35.19 12.65 -38.75
N PHE A 232 -34.38 11.61 -38.97
CA PHE A 232 -32.94 11.78 -39.17
C PHE A 232 -32.72 12.14 -40.64
N VAL A 233 -32.11 13.29 -40.91
CA VAL A 233 -31.98 13.83 -42.28
C VAL A 233 -30.52 14.01 -42.71
N GLY A 234 -30.26 13.84 -44.00
CA GLY A 234 -28.96 14.06 -44.62
C GLY A 234 -28.62 15.55 -44.78
N ALA A 235 -27.44 15.83 -45.37
CA ALA A 235 -27.00 17.20 -45.64
C ALA A 235 -27.90 17.94 -46.66
N ASP A 236 -28.65 17.19 -47.46
CA ASP A 236 -29.68 17.64 -48.42
C ASP A 236 -31.05 17.89 -47.78
N GLY A 237 -31.23 17.51 -46.51
CA GLY A 237 -32.50 17.65 -45.78
C GLY A 237 -33.47 16.49 -45.99
N GLU A 238 -33.11 15.47 -46.77
CA GLU A 238 -33.96 14.30 -47.01
C GLU A 238 -33.82 13.24 -45.91
N PRO A 239 -34.87 12.44 -45.61
CA PRO A 239 -34.82 11.42 -44.58
C PRO A 239 -33.82 10.29 -44.92
N LEU A 240 -32.95 9.95 -43.98
CA LEU A 240 -31.89 8.93 -44.18
C LEU A 240 -32.47 7.50 -44.27
N PRO A 241 -31.98 6.66 -45.19
CA PRO A 241 -32.35 5.24 -45.27
C PRO A 241 -32.01 4.47 -43.99
N GLY A 242 -32.93 3.62 -43.52
CA GLY A 242 -32.75 2.81 -42.30
C GLY A 242 -33.05 3.53 -40.98
N GLN A 243 -33.51 4.79 -41.01
CA GLN A 243 -33.77 5.59 -39.81
C GLN A 243 -34.84 5.02 -38.87
N GLU A 244 -35.82 4.26 -39.37
CA GLU A 244 -36.89 3.69 -38.55
C GLU A 244 -36.34 2.68 -37.52
N ASN A 245 -35.29 1.94 -37.89
CA ASN A 245 -34.59 1.05 -36.96
C ASN A 245 -33.89 1.84 -35.83
N VAL A 246 -33.30 2.99 -36.16
CA VAL A 246 -32.61 3.87 -35.20
C VAL A 246 -33.62 4.58 -34.28
N LYS A 247 -34.76 5.03 -34.82
CA LYS A 247 -35.85 5.61 -34.02
C LYS A 247 -36.44 4.58 -33.05
N GLY A 248 -36.72 3.37 -33.52
CA GLY A 248 -37.18 2.28 -32.66
C GLY A 248 -36.17 1.95 -31.55
N LEU A 249 -34.87 2.04 -31.83
CA LEU A 249 -33.82 1.87 -30.83
C LEU A 249 -33.76 3.04 -29.83
N LEU A 250 -33.94 4.28 -30.29
CA LEU A 250 -34.01 5.48 -29.45
C LEU A 250 -35.19 5.41 -28.47
N GLU A 251 -36.36 4.99 -28.93
CA GLU A 251 -37.54 4.76 -28.08
C GLU A 251 -37.27 3.67 -27.03
N ARG A 252 -36.63 2.56 -27.44
CA ARG A 252 -36.22 1.50 -26.51
C ARG A 252 -35.25 2.02 -25.44
N CYS A 253 -34.32 2.92 -25.78
CA CYS A 253 -33.40 3.53 -24.82
C CYS A 253 -34.15 4.38 -23.78
N TRP A 254 -35.05 5.25 -24.24
CA TRP A 254 -35.86 6.08 -23.35
C TRP A 254 -36.68 5.23 -22.39
N MET A 255 -37.43 4.26 -22.92
CA MET A 255 -38.23 3.34 -22.11
C MET A 255 -37.36 2.58 -21.10
N TRP A 256 -36.17 2.11 -21.50
CA TRP A 256 -35.30 1.36 -20.60
C TRP A 256 -34.72 2.22 -19.48
N THR A 257 -34.24 3.42 -19.80
CA THR A 257 -33.72 4.35 -18.77
C THR A 257 -34.80 4.75 -17.77
N GLU A 258 -36.05 4.91 -18.20
CA GLU A 258 -37.17 5.22 -17.33
C GLU A 258 -37.49 4.05 -16.38
N ILE A 259 -37.64 2.84 -16.92
CA ILE A 259 -37.91 1.64 -16.11
C ILE A 259 -36.79 1.41 -15.09
N VAL A 260 -35.52 1.57 -15.49
CA VAL A 260 -34.37 1.40 -14.59
C VAL A 260 -34.33 2.46 -13.49
N LEU A 261 -34.67 3.72 -13.79
CA LEU A 261 -34.81 4.77 -12.77
C LEU A 261 -35.96 4.49 -11.80
N GLN A 262 -37.10 4.00 -12.29
CA GLN A 262 -38.25 3.65 -11.45
C GLN A 262 -37.96 2.44 -10.54
N ARG A 263 -37.23 1.44 -11.04
CA ARG A 263 -36.89 0.22 -10.31
C ARG A 263 -35.64 0.37 -9.43
N GLU A 264 -34.83 1.41 -9.64
CA GLU A 264 -33.60 1.70 -8.89
C GLU A 264 -32.63 0.51 -8.77
N GLY A 265 -32.52 -0.29 -9.83
CA GLY A 265 -31.67 -1.50 -9.83
C GLY A 265 -32.23 -2.70 -9.06
N LYS A 266 -33.43 -2.60 -8.47
CA LYS A 266 -34.09 -3.71 -7.76
C LYS A 266 -34.81 -4.61 -8.76
N ILE A 267 -34.49 -5.90 -8.74
CA ILE A 267 -35.21 -6.90 -9.52
C ILE A 267 -36.43 -7.40 -8.74
N ASP A 268 -37.43 -7.91 -9.47
CA ASP A 268 -38.60 -8.58 -8.89
C ASP A 268 -38.13 -9.77 -8.02
N GLU A 269 -38.64 -9.84 -6.79
CA GLU A 269 -38.23 -10.82 -5.77
C GLU A 269 -38.37 -12.26 -6.27
N ARG A 270 -39.34 -12.53 -7.17
CA ARG A 270 -39.56 -13.86 -7.78
C ARG A 270 -38.35 -14.36 -8.57
N PHE A 271 -37.51 -13.45 -9.07
CA PHE A 271 -36.33 -13.74 -9.88
C PHE A 271 -35.01 -13.44 -9.14
N GLN A 272 -35.05 -13.12 -7.84
CA GLN A 272 -33.89 -12.71 -7.06
C GLN A 272 -32.77 -13.77 -7.04
N ASP A 273 -33.11 -15.05 -6.84
CA ASP A 273 -32.12 -16.15 -6.83
C ASP A 273 -31.41 -16.30 -8.19
N GLN A 274 -32.16 -16.22 -9.30
CA GLN A 274 -31.57 -16.25 -10.65
C GLN A 274 -30.67 -15.03 -10.90
N TYR A 275 -31.10 -13.85 -10.45
CA TYR A 275 -30.32 -12.62 -10.54
C TYR A 275 -29.00 -12.69 -9.78
N GLU A 276 -29.03 -13.11 -8.51
CA GLU A 276 -27.84 -13.20 -7.67
C GLU A 276 -26.81 -14.18 -8.25
N ARG A 277 -27.27 -15.34 -8.72
CA ARG A 277 -26.41 -16.32 -9.41
C ARG A 277 -25.75 -15.74 -10.65
N LEU A 278 -26.50 -15.04 -11.49
CA LEU A 278 -25.97 -14.42 -12.71
C LEU A 278 -25.02 -13.26 -12.40
N VAL A 279 -25.31 -12.44 -11.38
CA VAL A 279 -24.42 -11.38 -10.90
C VAL A 279 -23.11 -11.96 -10.38
N GLU A 280 -23.18 -13.04 -9.61
CA GLU A 280 -22.00 -13.75 -9.09
C GLU A 280 -21.14 -14.30 -10.22
N ILE A 281 -21.73 -15.03 -11.18
CA ILE A 281 -21.04 -15.57 -12.36
C ILE A 281 -20.35 -14.44 -13.14
N ARG A 282 -21.09 -13.37 -13.46
CA ARG A 282 -20.58 -12.19 -14.17
C ARG A 282 -19.40 -11.54 -13.45
N ASN A 283 -19.49 -11.37 -12.12
CA ASN A 283 -18.42 -10.74 -11.32
C ASN A 283 -17.19 -11.65 -11.16
N GLN A 284 -17.37 -12.96 -11.11
CA GLN A 284 -16.26 -13.92 -11.10
C GLN A 284 -15.53 -13.91 -12.44
N LEU A 285 -16.26 -13.95 -13.55
CA LEU A 285 -15.69 -13.87 -14.91
C LEU A 285 -15.04 -12.51 -15.21
N ASP A 286 -15.64 -11.40 -14.76
CA ASP A 286 -15.05 -10.06 -14.90
C ASP A 286 -13.71 -9.96 -14.17
N ARG A 287 -13.65 -10.43 -12.92
CA ARG A 287 -12.39 -10.51 -12.16
C ARG A 287 -11.34 -11.32 -12.91
N LEU A 288 -11.70 -12.51 -13.42
CA LEU A 288 -10.80 -13.35 -14.22
C LEU A 288 -10.31 -12.66 -15.50
N SER A 289 -11.11 -11.77 -16.09
CA SER A 289 -10.71 -11.00 -17.28
C SER A 289 -9.80 -9.80 -16.98
N VAL A 290 -9.88 -9.23 -15.77
CA VAL A 290 -9.13 -8.02 -15.35
C VAL A 290 -7.83 -8.37 -14.61
N THR A 291 -7.89 -9.34 -13.68
CA THR A 291 -6.69 -9.87 -13.02
C THR A 291 -6.04 -10.84 -13.99
N GLN A 292 -4.90 -10.48 -14.59
CA GLN A 292 -4.27 -11.28 -15.64
C GLN A 292 -4.29 -12.79 -15.33
N ALA A 293 -4.65 -13.56 -16.36
CA ALA A 293 -5.08 -14.96 -16.39
C ALA A 293 -4.08 -16.01 -15.86
N TRP A 294 -3.32 -15.73 -14.80
CA TRP A 294 -2.18 -16.56 -14.38
C TRP A 294 -2.55 -17.72 -13.43
N SER A 295 -3.81 -17.84 -13.06
CA SER A 295 -4.34 -18.95 -12.25
C SER A 295 -5.56 -19.63 -12.86
N LEU A 296 -6.08 -19.11 -13.98
CA LEU A 296 -7.20 -19.70 -14.68
C LEU A 296 -6.68 -20.83 -15.57
N ARG A 297 -7.15 -22.05 -15.33
CA ARG A 297 -7.02 -23.12 -16.32
C ARG A 297 -8.22 -23.01 -17.27
N GLU A 298 -8.04 -23.11 -18.58
CA GLU A 298 -9.15 -22.94 -19.54
C GLU A 298 -10.32 -23.88 -19.24
N THR A 299 -10.03 -25.08 -18.74
CA THR A 299 -11.04 -26.04 -18.27
C THR A 299 -11.97 -25.49 -17.19
N ASP A 300 -11.57 -24.51 -16.39
CA ASP A 300 -12.42 -23.89 -15.38
C ASP A 300 -13.60 -23.14 -15.99
N LEU A 301 -13.51 -22.73 -17.26
CA LEU A 301 -14.61 -22.13 -18.02
C LEU A 301 -15.79 -23.09 -18.19
N PHE A 302 -15.56 -24.41 -18.22
CA PHE A 302 -16.62 -25.41 -18.34
C PHE A 302 -17.68 -25.26 -17.23
N GLY A 303 -17.23 -25.01 -16.00
CA GLY A 303 -18.12 -24.84 -14.86
C GLY A 303 -19.03 -23.62 -15.01
N TYR A 304 -18.51 -22.54 -15.60
CA TYR A 304 -19.29 -21.32 -15.87
C TYR A 304 -20.24 -21.51 -17.05
N GLN A 305 -19.78 -22.15 -18.14
CA GLN A 305 -20.61 -22.49 -19.30
C GLN A 305 -21.83 -23.31 -18.88
N ARG A 306 -21.63 -24.39 -18.12
CA ARG A 306 -22.74 -25.24 -17.64
C ARG A 306 -23.69 -24.53 -16.69
N LYS A 307 -23.19 -23.63 -15.83
CA LYS A 307 -24.06 -22.81 -14.96
C LYS A 307 -24.93 -21.86 -15.80
N LEU A 308 -24.36 -21.24 -16.83
CA LEU A 308 -25.10 -20.34 -17.73
C LEU A 308 -26.11 -21.11 -18.58
N ASP A 309 -25.69 -22.22 -19.21
CA ASP A 309 -26.56 -23.05 -20.03
C ASP A 309 -27.81 -23.50 -19.24
N ARG A 310 -27.64 -23.93 -17.98
CA ARG A 310 -28.77 -24.31 -17.12
C ARG A 310 -29.77 -23.18 -16.89
N ILE A 311 -29.28 -21.95 -16.74
CA ILE A 311 -30.15 -20.78 -16.53
C ILE A 311 -30.83 -20.38 -17.84
N ASP A 312 -30.11 -20.47 -18.96
CA ASP A 312 -30.60 -20.09 -20.28
C ASP A 312 -31.62 -21.11 -20.84
N GLU A 313 -31.36 -22.41 -20.66
CA GLU A 313 -32.23 -23.52 -21.08
C GLU A 313 -33.51 -23.63 -20.23
N ALA A 314 -33.51 -23.11 -19.01
CA ALA A 314 -34.70 -23.10 -18.15
C ALA A 314 -35.80 -22.12 -18.62
N ARG A 315 -35.54 -21.31 -19.67
CA ARG A 315 -36.51 -20.37 -20.23
C ARG A 315 -37.60 -21.08 -21.03
N VAL A 316 -38.84 -20.60 -20.93
CA VAL A 316 -39.99 -21.13 -21.69
C VAL A 316 -40.33 -20.16 -22.81
N ASN A 317 -40.24 -20.61 -24.06
CA ASN A 317 -40.45 -19.77 -25.25
C ASN A 317 -39.63 -18.46 -25.23
N GLY A 318 -38.38 -18.54 -24.76
CA GLY A 318 -37.47 -17.39 -24.62
C GLY A 318 -37.68 -16.52 -23.37
N ASN A 319 -38.68 -16.80 -22.53
CA ASN A 319 -38.98 -15.99 -21.34
C ASN A 319 -38.56 -16.69 -20.05
N PHE A 320 -38.07 -15.92 -19.07
CA PHE A 320 -37.91 -16.39 -17.70
C PHE A 320 -39.29 -16.56 -17.06
N VAL A 321 -39.45 -17.66 -16.32
CA VAL A 321 -40.66 -17.97 -15.54
C VAL A 321 -40.30 -18.17 -14.07
N ASP A 322 -41.19 -17.75 -13.18
CA ASP A 322 -41.07 -18.02 -11.74
C ASP A 322 -41.46 -19.47 -11.38
N ALA A 323 -41.46 -19.80 -10.09
CA ALA A 323 -41.77 -21.14 -9.59
C ALA A 323 -43.21 -21.59 -9.92
N GLU A 324 -44.12 -20.62 -10.13
CA GLU A 324 -45.53 -20.83 -10.48
C GLU A 324 -45.77 -20.82 -12.00
N GLY A 325 -44.73 -20.62 -12.82
CA GLY A 325 -44.80 -20.59 -14.28
C GLY A 325 -45.23 -19.24 -14.87
N GLN A 326 -45.25 -18.16 -14.08
CA GLN A 326 -45.59 -16.83 -14.58
C GLN A 326 -44.39 -16.15 -15.23
N LEU A 327 -44.65 -15.42 -16.32
CA LEU A 327 -43.62 -14.74 -17.10
C LEU A 327 -42.99 -13.57 -16.32
N ALA A 328 -41.68 -13.41 -16.49
CA ALA A 328 -40.94 -12.24 -16.03
C ALA A 328 -41.47 -10.95 -16.68
N ASP A 329 -41.51 -9.86 -15.91
CA ASP A 329 -41.78 -8.55 -16.49
C ASP A 329 -40.61 -8.09 -17.39
N ILE A 330 -40.83 -7.02 -18.15
CA ILE A 330 -39.83 -6.53 -19.10
C ILE A 330 -38.52 -6.08 -18.41
N HIS A 331 -38.56 -5.69 -17.13
CA HIS A 331 -37.37 -5.29 -16.38
C HIS A 331 -36.54 -6.49 -15.95
N ALA A 332 -37.17 -7.48 -15.32
CA ALA A 332 -36.51 -8.71 -14.92
C ALA A 332 -35.97 -9.46 -16.15
N GLN A 333 -36.79 -9.65 -17.19
CA GLN A 333 -36.40 -10.33 -18.43
C GLN A 333 -35.14 -9.70 -19.05
N ARG A 334 -35.12 -8.37 -19.24
CA ARG A 334 -33.98 -7.67 -19.87
C ARG A 334 -32.73 -7.68 -19.00
N THR A 335 -32.90 -7.57 -17.68
CA THR A 335 -31.80 -7.56 -16.71
C THR A 335 -31.09 -8.91 -16.67
N LEU A 336 -31.84 -10.01 -16.59
CA LEU A 336 -31.29 -11.37 -16.59
C LEU A 336 -30.59 -11.70 -17.91
N LEU A 337 -31.24 -11.39 -19.04
CA LEU A 337 -30.64 -11.57 -20.37
C LEU A 337 -29.35 -10.73 -20.56
N TYR A 338 -29.29 -9.52 -19.99
CA TYR A 338 -28.07 -8.71 -20.01
C TYR A 338 -26.92 -9.41 -19.27
N LEU A 339 -27.19 -9.96 -18.07
CA LEU A 339 -26.17 -10.66 -17.29
C LEU A 339 -25.69 -11.94 -17.98
N ILE A 340 -26.58 -12.70 -18.61
CA ILE A 340 -26.21 -13.88 -19.42
C ILE A 340 -25.30 -13.48 -20.58
N ARG A 341 -25.73 -12.51 -21.40
CA ARG A 341 -24.93 -12.02 -22.53
C ARG A 341 -23.57 -11.51 -22.09
N ARG A 342 -23.52 -10.76 -20.99
CA ARG A 342 -22.26 -10.22 -20.47
C ARG A 342 -21.33 -11.33 -20.02
N SER A 343 -21.87 -12.37 -19.38
CA SER A 343 -21.11 -13.54 -18.93
C SER A 343 -20.55 -14.36 -20.09
N TYR A 344 -21.37 -14.69 -21.11
CA TYR A 344 -20.87 -15.33 -22.33
C TYR A 344 -19.85 -14.44 -23.07
N GLY A 345 -20.02 -13.12 -23.02
CA GLY A 345 -19.05 -12.16 -23.57
C GLY A 345 -17.68 -12.24 -22.89
N TYR A 346 -17.64 -12.43 -21.57
CA TYR A 346 -16.37 -12.66 -20.85
C TYR A 346 -15.76 -14.02 -21.17
N ILE A 347 -16.58 -15.09 -21.25
CA ILE A 347 -16.09 -16.42 -21.64
C ILE A 347 -15.50 -16.37 -23.05
N TYR A 348 -16.17 -15.73 -24.00
CA TYR A 348 -15.65 -15.50 -25.35
C TYR A 348 -14.32 -14.75 -25.34
N ALA A 349 -14.23 -13.65 -24.59
CA ALA A 349 -12.99 -12.88 -24.46
C ALA A 349 -11.83 -13.71 -23.88
N LEU A 350 -12.11 -14.54 -22.87
CA LEU A 350 -11.13 -15.44 -22.27
C LEU A 350 -10.68 -16.54 -23.25
N LEU A 351 -11.61 -17.13 -24.00
CA LEU A 351 -11.30 -18.17 -25.01
C LEU A 351 -10.43 -17.62 -26.16
N ILE A 352 -10.74 -16.45 -26.72
CA ILE A 352 -9.93 -15.85 -27.79
C ILE A 352 -8.57 -15.34 -27.30
N SER A 353 -8.42 -15.13 -25.99
CA SER A 353 -7.16 -14.74 -25.38
C SER A 353 -6.27 -15.94 -25.01
N SER A 354 -6.74 -17.17 -25.19
CA SER A 354 -5.95 -18.38 -24.92
C SER A 354 -4.87 -18.54 -25.96
N GLU A 355 -3.63 -18.58 -25.49
CA GLU A 355 -2.43 -18.65 -26.30
C GLU A 355 -2.07 -20.13 -26.53
N PRO A 356 -1.51 -20.52 -27.71
CA PRO A 356 -1.11 -21.89 -28.02
C PRO A 356 0.17 -22.27 -27.25
N VAL A 357 0.06 -22.31 -25.92
CA VAL A 357 1.12 -22.55 -24.96
C VAL A 357 0.54 -23.38 -23.82
N SER A 358 1.12 -24.56 -23.59
CA SER A 358 0.65 -25.41 -22.49
C SER A 358 0.85 -24.73 -21.13
N GLU A 359 0.01 -25.09 -20.16
CA GLU A 359 0.08 -24.61 -18.76
C GLU A 359 1.51 -24.68 -18.19
N ALA A 360 2.28 -25.70 -18.58
CA ALA A 360 3.66 -25.92 -18.15
C ALA A 360 4.66 -24.87 -18.68
N LEU A 361 4.38 -24.21 -19.81
CA LEU A 361 5.23 -23.17 -20.41
C LEU A 361 4.72 -21.75 -20.20
N LEU A 362 3.49 -21.56 -19.70
CA LEU A 362 2.94 -20.24 -19.40
C LEU A 362 3.87 -19.37 -18.54
N PRO A 363 4.58 -19.89 -17.50
CA PRO A 363 5.51 -19.07 -16.72
C PRO A 363 6.63 -18.44 -17.57
N VAL A 364 7.13 -19.17 -18.56
CA VAL A 364 8.18 -18.70 -19.48
C VAL A 364 7.59 -17.72 -20.50
N TYR A 365 6.45 -18.09 -21.09
CA TYR A 365 5.74 -17.27 -22.07
C TYR A 365 5.36 -15.88 -21.52
N ASN A 366 4.83 -15.82 -20.29
CA ASN A 366 4.44 -14.57 -19.64
C ASN A 366 5.64 -13.66 -19.35
N GLN A 367 6.79 -14.25 -18.99
CA GLN A 367 8.03 -13.48 -18.82
C GLN A 367 8.49 -12.86 -20.15
N LEU A 368 8.39 -13.60 -21.25
CA LEU A 368 8.72 -13.09 -22.58
C LEU A 368 7.71 -12.05 -23.08
N GLN A 369 6.42 -12.19 -22.82
CA GLN A 369 5.41 -11.18 -23.20
C GLN A 369 5.65 -9.86 -22.47
N THR A 370 5.96 -9.94 -21.17
CA THR A 370 6.32 -8.77 -20.36
C THR A 370 7.58 -8.09 -20.92
N LEU A 371 8.60 -8.89 -21.22
CA LEU A 371 9.86 -8.42 -21.79
C LEU A 371 9.67 -7.74 -23.16
N LYS A 372 8.87 -8.35 -24.05
CA LYS A 372 8.48 -7.76 -25.35
C LYS A 372 7.82 -6.40 -25.17
N ARG A 373 6.87 -6.27 -24.24
CA ARG A 373 6.16 -5.01 -23.99
C ARG A 373 7.12 -3.92 -23.52
N CYS A 374 8.00 -4.22 -22.56
CA CYS A 374 9.01 -3.26 -22.12
C CYS A 374 9.95 -2.85 -23.26
N LEU A 375 10.38 -3.81 -24.09
CA LEU A 375 11.22 -3.52 -25.26
C LEU A 375 10.51 -2.66 -26.32
N LEU A 376 9.22 -2.85 -26.54
CA LEU A 376 8.41 -2.00 -27.42
C LEU A 376 8.22 -0.60 -26.85
N GLU A 377 7.93 -0.45 -25.55
CA GLU A 377 7.79 0.85 -24.88
C GLU A 377 9.08 1.67 -24.95
N VAL A 378 10.24 1.02 -24.79
CA VAL A 378 11.57 1.63 -25.00
C VAL A 378 11.74 2.11 -26.44
N LYS A 379 11.32 1.30 -27.42
CA LYS A 379 11.39 1.66 -28.84
C LYS A 379 10.44 2.81 -29.20
N GLU A 380 9.22 2.82 -28.66
CA GLU A 380 8.22 3.87 -28.88
C GLU A 380 8.60 5.20 -28.22
N SER A 381 9.38 5.13 -27.14
CA SER A 381 9.93 6.30 -26.43
C SER A 381 11.21 6.86 -27.07
N GLY A 382 11.53 6.45 -28.29
CA GLY A 382 12.65 6.98 -29.09
C GLY A 382 13.94 6.18 -29.03
N GLY A 383 13.91 4.97 -28.45
CA GLY A 383 15.08 4.11 -28.30
C GLY A 383 15.93 4.48 -27.08
N VAL A 384 17.13 3.89 -26.99
CA VAL A 384 18.06 4.12 -25.88
C VAL A 384 19.20 5.06 -26.29
N ALA A 385 19.74 5.81 -25.33
CA ALA A 385 20.88 6.71 -25.61
C ALA A 385 22.19 5.93 -25.76
N ASN A 386 22.30 4.75 -25.15
CA ASN A 386 23.44 3.86 -25.28
C ASN A 386 23.04 2.37 -25.12
N SER A 387 23.85 1.46 -25.66
CA SER A 387 23.55 0.01 -25.65
C SER A 387 23.56 -0.65 -24.27
N ARG A 388 24.03 0.01 -23.20
CA ARG A 388 24.03 -0.55 -21.84
C ARG A 388 22.67 -0.43 -21.17
N GLU A 389 21.83 0.52 -21.58
CA GLU A 389 20.43 0.63 -21.12
C GLU A 389 19.59 -0.58 -21.59
N LEU A 390 20.02 -1.28 -22.64
CA LEU A 390 19.41 -2.54 -23.09
C LEU A 390 19.92 -3.78 -22.34
N TYR A 391 20.92 -3.63 -21.47
CA TYR A 391 21.57 -4.75 -20.79
C TYR A 391 20.65 -5.52 -19.83
N PRO A 392 19.78 -4.87 -19.02
CA PRO A 392 18.82 -5.60 -18.18
C PRO A 392 17.87 -6.49 -19.00
N TYR A 393 17.41 -5.99 -20.15
CA TYR A 393 16.55 -6.75 -21.06
C TYR A 393 17.31 -7.90 -21.74
N SER A 394 18.55 -7.66 -22.16
CA SER A 394 19.45 -8.67 -22.73
C SER A 394 19.77 -9.79 -21.73
N MET A 395 20.07 -9.46 -20.48
CA MET A 395 20.34 -10.44 -19.43
C MET A 395 19.11 -11.29 -19.13
N LYS A 396 17.93 -10.68 -19.01
CA LYS A 396 16.69 -11.42 -18.78
C LYS A 396 16.36 -12.35 -19.95
N LEU A 397 16.56 -11.89 -21.18
CA LEU A 397 16.33 -12.67 -22.39
C LEU A 397 17.27 -13.88 -22.46
N ASN A 398 18.56 -13.68 -22.19
CA ASN A 398 19.56 -14.75 -22.13
C ASN A 398 19.29 -15.72 -20.97
N SER A 399 18.82 -15.24 -19.82
CA SER A 399 18.43 -16.10 -18.71
C SER A 399 17.28 -17.05 -19.08
N ILE A 400 16.31 -16.57 -19.86
CA ILE A 400 15.21 -17.41 -20.36
C ILE A 400 15.72 -18.37 -21.42
N ASP A 401 16.56 -17.90 -22.34
CA ASP A 401 17.15 -18.75 -23.38
C ASP A 401 17.97 -19.92 -22.78
N ASN A 402 18.75 -19.66 -21.72
CA ASN A 402 19.53 -20.66 -21.01
C ASN A 402 18.72 -21.75 -20.30
N MET A 403 17.39 -21.58 -20.17
CA MET A 403 16.52 -22.65 -19.67
C MET A 403 16.27 -23.75 -20.72
N ARG A 404 16.66 -23.52 -21.98
CA ARG A 404 16.51 -24.49 -23.07
C ARG A 404 17.65 -25.50 -23.06
N VAL A 405 17.32 -26.75 -23.33
CA VAL A 405 18.28 -27.83 -23.66
C VAL A 405 18.03 -28.22 -25.11
N ASP A 406 19.06 -28.19 -25.95
CA ASP A 406 18.95 -28.43 -27.40
C ASP A 406 17.85 -27.59 -28.09
N GLY A 407 17.69 -26.33 -27.67
CA GLY A 407 16.71 -25.38 -28.22
C GLY A 407 15.25 -25.61 -27.80
N LYS A 408 15.00 -26.49 -26.81
CA LYS A 408 13.67 -26.80 -26.28
C LYS A 408 13.58 -26.58 -24.77
N PHE A 409 12.42 -26.12 -24.30
CA PHE A 409 12.12 -26.02 -22.87
C PHE A 409 11.59 -27.36 -22.35
N TYR A 410 12.18 -27.85 -21.25
CA TYR A 410 11.78 -29.11 -20.60
C TYR A 410 11.10 -28.84 -19.26
N VAL A 411 10.14 -29.70 -18.90
CA VAL A 411 9.53 -29.75 -17.57
C VAL A 411 9.63 -31.18 -17.05
N GLY A 412 10.55 -31.39 -16.10
CA GLY A 412 10.99 -32.75 -15.74
C GLY A 412 11.67 -33.43 -16.93
N SER A 413 11.18 -34.59 -17.34
CA SER A 413 11.64 -35.33 -18.53
C SER A 413 10.81 -35.09 -19.79
N ASP A 414 9.72 -34.32 -19.69
CA ASP A 414 8.76 -34.13 -20.79
C ASP A 414 9.04 -32.80 -21.53
N ILE A 415 8.77 -32.78 -22.84
CA ILE A 415 8.76 -31.56 -23.67
C ILE A 415 7.31 -31.11 -23.78
N PRO A 416 6.91 -29.99 -23.13
CA PRO A 416 5.53 -29.53 -23.22
C PRO A 416 5.23 -28.89 -24.57
N GLU A 417 3.95 -28.91 -24.96
CA GLU A 417 3.45 -28.23 -26.15
C GLU A 417 3.53 -26.70 -26.02
N GLY A 418 3.62 -26.01 -27.16
CA GLY A 418 3.75 -24.54 -27.19
C GLY A 418 5.18 -24.02 -27.40
N GLN A 419 6.15 -24.92 -27.65
CA GLN A 419 7.55 -24.56 -27.92
C GLN A 419 7.68 -23.55 -29.05
N GLY A 420 6.91 -23.69 -30.13
CA GLY A 420 6.94 -22.78 -31.27
C GLY A 420 6.58 -21.35 -30.89
N SER A 421 5.52 -21.16 -30.12
CA SER A 421 5.03 -19.87 -29.65
C SER A 421 6.04 -19.21 -28.70
N VAL A 422 6.57 -19.96 -27.74
CA VAL A 422 7.60 -19.47 -26.81
C VAL A 422 8.90 -19.13 -27.54
N ASN A 423 9.36 -19.97 -28.46
CA ASN A 423 10.57 -19.73 -29.24
C ASN A 423 10.39 -18.56 -30.22
N SER A 424 9.23 -18.40 -30.84
CA SER A 424 8.92 -17.26 -31.71
C SER A 424 8.90 -15.96 -30.93
N LEU A 425 8.29 -15.95 -29.75
CA LEU A 425 8.25 -14.76 -28.90
C LEU A 425 9.63 -14.41 -28.34
N LEU A 426 10.43 -15.42 -27.98
CA LEU A 426 11.84 -15.27 -27.61
C LEU A 426 12.63 -14.63 -28.75
N ALA A 427 12.49 -15.14 -29.98
CA ALA A 427 13.13 -14.60 -31.17
C ALA A 427 12.69 -13.16 -31.45
N GLU A 428 11.40 -12.86 -31.33
CA GLU A 428 10.87 -11.51 -31.50
C GLU A 428 11.45 -10.53 -30.47
N CYS A 429 11.60 -10.95 -29.20
CA CYS A 429 12.27 -10.15 -28.20
C CYS A 429 13.74 -9.88 -28.58
N TYR A 430 14.47 -10.88 -29.10
CA TYR A 430 15.83 -10.69 -29.61
C TYR A 430 15.87 -9.73 -30.81
N ASP A 431 14.88 -9.80 -31.71
CA ASP A 431 14.77 -8.93 -32.88
C ASP A 431 14.48 -7.46 -32.48
N ILE A 432 13.62 -7.23 -31.48
CA ILE A 432 13.35 -5.89 -30.95
C ILE A 432 14.59 -5.32 -30.24
N LEU A 433 15.36 -6.18 -29.56
CA LEU A 433 16.60 -5.82 -28.86
C LEU A 433 17.76 -5.49 -29.82
N ALA A 434 17.70 -5.89 -31.10
CA ALA A 434 18.76 -5.70 -32.08
C ALA A 434 19.11 -4.21 -32.32
N PRO A 435 20.30 -3.88 -32.89
CA PRO A 435 20.91 -2.53 -32.89
C PRO A 435 20.13 -1.38 -33.56
N LYS A 436 18.91 -1.62 -34.05
CA LYS A 436 18.04 -0.62 -34.68
C LYS A 436 17.39 0.36 -33.66
N CYS A 437 17.66 0.19 -32.36
CA CYS A 437 17.15 1.03 -31.26
C CYS A 437 18.09 2.17 -30.82
N LEU A 438 19.11 2.53 -31.63
CA LEU A 438 20.01 3.68 -31.37
C LEU A 438 19.70 4.83 -32.36
N PRO A 439 19.59 6.09 -31.90
CA PRO A 439 19.51 7.24 -32.81
C PRO A 439 20.86 7.51 -33.50
N PRO A 440 20.88 8.06 -34.73
CA PRO A 440 22.12 8.36 -35.45
C PRO A 440 22.95 9.43 -34.73
N GLN A 441 24.21 9.08 -34.42
CA GLN A 441 25.16 9.88 -33.64
C GLN A 441 25.65 11.15 -34.36
N GLY A 442 25.56 12.29 -33.67
CA GLY A 442 26.36 13.49 -33.92
C GLY A 442 27.62 13.49 -33.05
N LEU A 443 28.77 13.55 -33.71
CA LEU A 443 30.12 13.31 -33.22
C LEU A 443 30.73 14.44 -32.35
N PHE A 444 31.45 14.00 -31.31
CA PHE A 444 32.63 14.59 -30.64
C PHE A 444 32.60 16.06 -30.16
N ASN A 445 32.73 16.22 -28.83
CA ASN A 445 33.94 16.84 -28.28
C ASN A 445 34.20 16.41 -26.82
N ARG A 446 35.30 15.68 -26.63
CA ARG A 446 35.91 15.36 -25.33
C ARG A 446 36.72 16.56 -24.82
N ARG A 447 36.40 17.04 -23.63
CA ARG A 447 37.31 17.61 -22.61
C ARG A 447 36.70 17.17 -21.28
N GLY A 448 37.34 16.31 -20.48
CA GLY A 448 38.53 16.60 -19.70
C GLY A 448 38.08 16.69 -18.23
N LEU A 449 38.44 15.68 -17.43
CA LEU A 449 38.22 15.50 -15.99
C LEU A 449 37.93 16.77 -15.16
N ALA A 450 36.78 16.80 -14.48
CA ALA A 450 36.58 17.27 -13.09
C ALA A 450 35.07 17.43 -12.78
N THR A 451 34.54 16.67 -11.81
CA THR A 451 33.65 17.17 -10.73
C THR A 451 33.33 16.04 -9.74
N GLU A 452 34.27 15.76 -8.83
CA GLU A 452 33.93 15.56 -7.42
C GLU A 452 33.56 16.95 -6.87
N ALA A 453 32.28 17.30 -6.84
CA ALA A 453 31.75 18.46 -6.11
C ALA A 453 30.21 18.49 -6.10
N SER A 454 29.57 17.56 -5.38
CA SER A 454 28.48 17.94 -4.47
C SER A 454 29.01 17.66 -3.06
N SER A 455 29.60 18.71 -2.49
CA SER A 455 30.72 18.68 -1.56
C SER A 455 30.39 18.20 -0.14
N VAL A 456 31.38 17.57 0.48
CA VAL A 456 31.67 17.42 1.92
C VAL A 456 31.07 18.53 2.85
N SER A 457 30.90 19.76 2.37
CA SER A 457 30.28 20.87 3.12
C SER A 457 28.82 20.66 3.51
N SER A 458 28.02 19.85 2.79
CA SER A 458 26.59 19.64 3.12
C SER A 458 26.37 18.69 4.31
N ARG A 459 27.40 17.92 4.68
CA ARG A 459 27.35 16.91 5.76
C ARG A 459 27.99 17.40 7.06
N MET A 460 28.80 18.46 6.98
CA MET A 460 29.43 19.08 8.15
C MET A 460 28.45 20.05 8.82
N PRO A 461 28.18 19.93 10.14
CA PRO A 461 27.42 20.93 10.86
C PRO A 461 28.05 22.32 10.69
N PRO A 462 27.26 23.40 10.70
CA PRO A 462 27.78 24.77 10.60
C PRO A 462 28.45 25.21 11.91
N TYR A 463 29.47 24.47 12.37
CA TYR A 463 30.16 24.66 13.65
C TYR A 463 30.56 26.12 13.93
N PRO A 464 31.08 26.92 12.97
CA PRO A 464 31.38 28.33 13.24
C PRO A 464 30.15 29.17 13.61
N LYS A 465 28.96 28.85 13.08
CA LYS A 465 27.70 29.49 13.48
C LYS A 465 27.26 29.00 14.86
N ILE A 466 27.27 27.68 15.07
CA ILE A 466 26.83 27.04 16.31
C ILE A 466 27.69 27.48 17.49
N LEU A 467 29.01 27.50 17.36
CA LEU A 467 29.93 27.93 18.41
C LEU A 467 29.79 29.41 18.75
N ARG A 468 29.56 30.29 17.77
CA ARG A 468 29.27 31.71 18.03
C ARG A 468 27.96 31.89 18.81
N ASN A 469 26.92 31.13 18.46
CA ASN A 469 25.68 31.14 19.22
C ASN A 469 25.86 30.58 20.63
N LEU A 470 26.69 29.55 20.83
CA LEU A 470 27.01 29.04 22.16
C LEU A 470 27.74 30.11 23.01
N GLU A 471 28.66 30.87 22.42
CA GLU A 471 29.30 32.01 23.09
C GLU A 471 28.27 33.06 23.53
N GLU A 472 27.28 33.35 22.68
CA GLU A 472 26.17 34.25 23.00
C GLU A 472 25.26 33.70 24.11
N VAL A 473 24.94 32.41 24.10
CA VAL A 473 24.21 31.74 25.19
C VAL A 473 24.96 31.88 26.51
N ARG A 474 26.28 31.71 26.51
CA ARG A 474 27.12 31.91 27.70
C ARG A 474 27.14 33.37 28.15
N ARG A 475 27.07 34.33 27.23
CA ARG A 475 26.92 35.77 27.55
C ARG A 475 25.58 36.03 28.25
N VAL A 476 24.49 35.48 27.71
CA VAL A 476 23.12 35.68 28.21
C VAL A 476 22.89 35.00 29.57
N LEU A 477 23.32 33.75 29.73
CA LEU A 477 23.08 32.97 30.95
C LEU A 477 24.17 33.10 32.02
N GLY A 478 25.31 33.70 31.66
CA GLY A 478 26.52 33.74 32.48
C GLY A 478 27.46 32.56 32.20
N SER A 479 28.75 32.85 32.05
CA SER A 479 29.77 31.87 31.61
C SER A 479 30.05 30.75 32.63
N SER A 480 29.68 30.94 33.90
CA SER A 480 29.87 29.96 34.97
C SER A 480 28.75 28.92 35.08
N ARG A 481 27.60 29.13 34.44
CA ARG A 481 26.49 28.18 34.49
C ARG A 481 26.85 26.91 33.72
N ALA A 482 26.88 25.77 34.40
CA ALA A 482 27.06 24.48 33.75
C ALA A 482 25.82 24.10 32.93
N LEU A 483 26.03 23.66 31.69
CA LEU A 483 24.98 23.23 30.76
C LEU A 483 25.15 21.73 30.45
N THR A 484 24.04 21.02 30.36
CA THR A 484 24.06 19.64 29.84
C THR A 484 24.40 19.62 28.35
N LEU A 485 24.70 18.46 27.78
CA LEU A 485 24.91 18.34 26.33
C LEU A 485 23.68 18.80 25.54
N ALA A 486 22.50 18.35 25.98
CA ALA A 486 21.24 18.69 25.35
C ALA A 486 21.00 20.22 25.30
N GLU A 487 21.27 20.89 26.43
CA GLU A 487 21.16 22.34 26.53
C GLU A 487 22.15 23.07 25.62
N LYS A 488 23.42 22.63 25.58
CA LYS A 488 24.44 23.24 24.71
C LYS A 488 24.01 23.20 23.25
N ILE A 489 23.58 22.03 22.77
CA ILE A 489 23.18 21.87 21.38
C ILE A 489 21.89 22.67 21.12
N LEU A 490 20.82 22.51 21.90
CA LEU A 490 19.57 23.26 21.69
C LEU A 490 19.79 24.77 21.71
N TYR A 491 20.47 25.29 22.73
CA TYR A 491 20.59 26.73 22.91
C TYR A 491 21.50 27.36 21.85
N ALA A 492 22.50 26.63 21.35
CA ALA A 492 23.33 27.07 20.24
C ALA A 492 22.58 27.15 18.89
N HIS A 493 21.38 26.56 18.79
CA HIS A 493 20.52 26.62 17.60
C HIS A 493 19.36 27.62 17.74
N LEU A 494 19.36 28.47 18.76
CA LEU A 494 18.34 29.51 18.91
C LEU A 494 18.48 30.59 17.83
N ALA A 495 17.35 31.02 17.28
CA ALA A 495 17.28 32.17 16.38
C ALA A 495 17.71 33.46 17.11
N ASN A 496 17.29 33.60 18.37
CA ASN A 496 17.69 34.67 19.27
C ASN A 496 17.80 34.11 20.70
N PRO A 497 19.03 33.91 21.24
CA PRO A 497 19.24 33.39 22.58
C PRO A 497 18.61 34.25 23.68
N GLU A 498 18.71 35.58 23.61
CA GLU A 498 18.19 36.48 24.64
C GLU A 498 16.66 36.43 24.70
N GLU A 499 15.99 36.52 23.54
CA GLU A 499 14.54 36.40 23.45
C GLU A 499 14.05 35.05 24.00
N SER A 500 14.63 33.95 23.52
CA SER A 500 14.14 32.61 23.81
C SER A 500 14.43 32.14 25.24
N LEU A 501 15.54 32.59 25.83
CA LEU A 501 15.97 32.12 27.15
C LEU A 501 15.47 33.00 28.30
N LEU A 502 15.18 34.28 28.05
CA LEU A 502 14.73 35.20 29.10
C LEU A 502 13.21 35.39 29.12
N SER A 503 12.55 35.41 27.96
CA SER A 503 11.10 35.69 27.88
C SER A 503 10.26 34.58 28.51
N GLY A 504 9.34 34.95 29.42
CA GLY A 504 8.46 33.99 30.10
C GLY A 504 9.18 33.08 31.11
N THR A 505 10.38 33.48 31.55
CA THR A 505 11.19 32.81 32.58
C THR A 505 11.60 33.80 33.68
N ASP A 506 12.12 33.32 34.81
CA ASP A 506 12.83 34.10 35.84
C ASP A 506 14.23 34.50 35.33
N ASN A 507 14.25 35.33 34.27
CA ASN A 507 15.47 35.85 33.65
C ASN A 507 16.50 34.74 33.35
N GLY A 508 16.04 33.64 32.76
CA GLY A 508 16.85 32.49 32.39
C GLY A 508 17.12 31.50 33.53
N ARG A 509 16.69 31.71 34.77
CA ARG A 509 16.97 30.74 35.86
C ARG A 509 16.18 29.44 35.74
N ASP A 510 14.93 29.51 35.28
CA ASP A 510 13.98 28.39 35.22
C ASP A 510 13.51 28.06 33.79
N ILE A 511 14.47 27.99 32.84
CA ILE A 511 14.22 27.75 31.41
C ILE A 511 13.47 26.44 31.15
N ARG A 512 13.93 25.33 31.74
CA ARG A 512 13.42 23.98 31.47
C ARG A 512 11.93 23.87 31.84
N GLY A 513 11.11 23.36 30.92
CA GLY A 513 9.67 23.24 31.08
C GLY A 513 8.89 24.56 31.01
N LYS A 514 9.55 25.71 30.80
CA LYS A 514 8.91 27.03 30.75
C LYS A 514 9.17 27.81 29.47
N ALA A 515 10.42 27.95 29.03
CA ALA A 515 10.74 28.70 27.83
C ALA A 515 10.15 28.07 26.56
N ASN A 516 9.77 28.91 25.60
CA ASN A 516 9.45 28.49 24.23
C ASN A 516 10.65 28.82 23.35
N LEU A 517 11.43 27.80 23.00
CA LEU A 517 12.65 27.92 22.23
C LEU A 517 12.32 28.11 20.76
N LYS A 518 12.77 29.21 20.15
CA LYS A 518 12.67 29.45 18.71
C LYS A 518 13.95 28.99 18.03
N LEU A 519 13.93 27.77 17.49
CA LEU A 519 15.11 27.06 17.01
C LEU A 519 15.24 27.15 15.49
N LYS A 520 16.47 27.05 15.00
CA LYS A 520 16.85 27.01 13.58
C LYS A 520 17.57 25.69 13.30
N PRO A 521 16.85 24.63 12.88
CA PRO A 521 17.45 23.35 12.55
C PRO A 521 18.45 23.48 11.40
N ASP A 522 19.48 22.63 11.36
CA ASP A 522 20.48 22.64 10.29
C ASP A 522 20.00 21.88 9.04
N ARG A 523 19.10 20.91 9.20
CA ARG A 523 18.59 20.08 8.11
C ARG A 523 17.25 19.42 8.41
N VAL A 524 16.63 18.88 7.36
CA VAL A 524 15.39 18.11 7.41
C VAL A 524 15.58 16.73 6.75
N ALA A 525 14.96 15.69 7.31
CA ALA A 525 14.83 14.39 6.66
C ALA A 525 13.36 13.95 6.64
N MET A 526 12.88 13.45 5.51
CA MET A 526 11.49 13.05 5.33
C MET A 526 11.42 11.63 4.78
N GLN A 527 10.40 10.89 5.19
CA GLN A 527 10.08 9.56 4.64
C GLN A 527 8.84 9.64 3.75
N ASP A 528 8.74 8.77 2.73
CA ASP A 528 7.73 8.80 1.67
C ASP A 528 6.26 8.90 2.14
N ALA A 529 5.88 8.28 3.25
CA ALA A 529 4.51 8.36 3.79
C ALA A 529 4.17 9.73 4.41
N SER A 530 5.14 10.50 4.90
CA SER A 530 4.91 11.87 5.44
C SER A 530 5.42 12.98 4.52
N ALA A 531 6.41 12.70 3.68
CA ALA A 531 6.97 13.61 2.69
C ALA A 531 5.89 14.10 1.71
N GLN A 532 4.93 13.24 1.36
CA GLN A 532 3.81 13.61 0.49
C GLN A 532 3.13 14.91 0.95
N MET A 533 2.65 14.94 2.18
CA MET A 533 1.91 16.08 2.71
C MET A 533 2.83 17.24 3.08
N ALA A 534 4.07 16.97 3.52
CA ALA A 534 5.06 18.02 3.79
C ALA A 534 5.42 18.81 2.51
N LEU A 535 5.65 18.12 1.39
CA LEU A 535 5.96 18.75 0.11
C LEU A 535 4.77 19.48 -0.48
N LEU A 536 3.55 18.90 -0.41
CA LEU A 536 2.34 19.61 -0.84
C LEU A 536 2.13 20.92 -0.05
N GLN A 537 2.44 20.93 1.24
CA GLN A 537 2.45 22.16 2.04
C GLN A 537 3.56 23.10 1.58
N PHE A 538 4.80 22.63 1.46
CA PHE A 538 5.92 23.46 0.99
C PHE A 538 5.67 24.11 -0.38
N MET A 539 5.07 23.38 -1.32
CA MET A 539 4.68 23.88 -2.65
C MET A 539 3.78 25.12 -2.55
N SER A 540 2.84 25.14 -1.59
CA SER A 540 1.93 26.27 -1.40
C SER A 540 2.60 27.53 -0.83
N CYS A 541 3.82 27.41 -0.28
CA CYS A 541 4.62 28.58 0.12
C CYS A 541 5.15 29.37 -1.10
N GLY A 542 5.21 28.75 -2.28
CA GLY A 542 5.67 29.40 -3.51
C GLY A 542 7.18 29.67 -3.56
N LEU A 543 7.98 29.01 -2.72
CA LEU A 543 9.44 29.16 -2.72
C LEU A 543 10.12 28.29 -3.80
N PRO A 544 11.25 28.75 -4.38
CA PRO A 544 11.92 28.03 -5.47
C PRO A 544 12.77 26.84 -4.99
N SER A 545 13.22 26.83 -3.73
CA SER A 545 14.06 25.78 -3.14
C SER A 545 13.96 25.79 -1.62
N THR A 546 14.42 24.71 -0.98
CA THR A 546 14.51 24.66 0.48
C THR A 546 15.62 25.56 1.02
N ALA A 547 15.44 26.11 2.23
CA ALA A 547 16.41 27.00 2.87
C ALA A 547 17.50 26.26 3.65
N VAL A 548 17.22 25.02 4.04
CA VAL A 548 18.18 24.10 4.66
C VAL A 548 18.29 22.81 3.83
N PRO A 549 19.41 22.08 3.89
CA PRO A 549 19.52 20.77 3.26
C PRO A 549 18.38 19.83 3.69
N ALA A 550 17.82 19.14 2.71
CA ALA A 550 16.70 18.23 2.91
C ALA A 550 16.93 16.92 2.16
N SER A 551 16.33 15.83 2.67
CA SER A 551 16.35 14.53 2.00
C SER A 551 15.00 13.82 2.13
N ILE A 552 14.61 13.07 1.10
CA ILE A 552 13.42 12.20 1.05
C ILE A 552 13.89 10.75 0.96
N HIS A 553 13.28 9.86 1.74
CA HIS A 553 13.61 8.43 1.81
C HIS A 553 12.38 7.57 1.52
N CYS A 554 12.45 6.69 0.53
CA CYS A 554 11.34 5.84 0.10
C CYS A 554 11.38 4.45 0.75
N ASP A 555 10.89 4.35 1.99
CA ASP A 555 11.02 3.18 2.84
C ASP A 555 9.72 2.67 3.49
N HIS A 556 8.63 3.45 3.52
CA HIS A 556 7.36 3.04 4.17
C HIS A 556 6.33 2.42 3.20
N MET A 557 6.55 2.52 1.90
CA MET A 557 5.60 2.02 0.89
C MET A 557 6.04 0.70 0.23
N ILE A 558 6.95 -0.05 0.86
CA ILE A 558 7.44 -1.35 0.41
C ILE A 558 6.88 -2.47 1.29
N VAL A 559 6.19 -3.44 0.67
CA VAL A 559 5.53 -4.58 1.34
C VAL A 559 6.48 -5.78 1.40
N GLY A 560 6.73 -6.32 2.59
CA GLY A 560 7.42 -7.60 2.73
C GLY A 560 6.47 -8.79 2.57
N GLU A 561 6.87 -9.81 1.81
CA GLU A 561 6.18 -11.10 1.66
C GLU A 561 7.20 -12.22 1.34
N ARG A 562 7.85 -12.16 0.18
CA ARG A 562 8.64 -13.27 -0.39
C ARG A 562 10.13 -12.98 -0.52
N GLY A 563 10.57 -11.80 -0.10
CA GLY A 563 11.96 -11.35 -0.19
C GLY A 563 12.15 -10.22 -1.20
N ALA A 564 13.28 -9.53 -1.06
CA ALA A 564 13.56 -8.26 -1.74
C ALA A 564 13.33 -8.30 -3.27
N ASP A 565 13.79 -9.36 -3.94
CA ASP A 565 13.76 -9.49 -5.40
C ASP A 565 12.33 -9.52 -5.99
N THR A 566 11.35 -9.95 -5.20
CA THR A 566 9.93 -9.97 -5.61
C THR A 566 9.18 -8.76 -5.08
N ASP A 567 9.44 -8.43 -3.82
CA ASP A 567 8.67 -7.46 -3.05
C ASP A 567 8.94 -6.00 -3.48
N LEU A 568 10.20 -5.67 -3.78
CA LEU A 568 10.59 -4.31 -4.15
C LEU A 568 10.02 -3.90 -5.52
N PRO A 569 10.18 -4.67 -6.62
CA PRO A 569 9.61 -4.29 -7.91
C PRO A 569 8.08 -4.18 -7.89
N ALA A 570 7.40 -5.07 -7.16
CA ALA A 570 5.94 -5.02 -6.99
C ALA A 570 5.50 -3.74 -6.26
N SER A 571 6.24 -3.36 -5.22
CA SER A 571 5.97 -2.14 -4.44
C SER A 571 6.24 -0.86 -5.23
N ILE A 572 7.32 -0.83 -6.03
CA ILE A 572 7.62 0.27 -6.96
C ILE A 572 6.47 0.45 -7.95
N LYS A 573 6.04 -0.64 -8.61
CA LYS A 573 4.93 -0.60 -9.55
C LYS A 573 3.62 -0.15 -8.91
N GLY A 574 3.32 -0.61 -7.69
CA GLY A 574 2.08 -0.25 -6.98
C GLY A 574 2.02 1.19 -6.45
N ASN A 575 3.17 1.86 -6.36
CA ASN A 575 3.28 3.21 -5.79
C ASN A 575 4.00 4.20 -6.70
N SER A 576 4.14 3.90 -8.00
CA SER A 576 4.89 4.73 -8.95
C SER A 576 4.44 6.18 -8.94
N GLU A 577 3.13 6.44 -8.94
CA GLU A 577 2.59 7.81 -8.86
C GLU A 577 3.11 8.62 -7.67
N VAL A 578 3.25 7.99 -6.49
CA VAL A 578 3.78 8.65 -5.30
C VAL A 578 5.28 8.86 -5.43
N PHE A 579 6.01 7.88 -5.94
CA PHE A 579 7.46 8.00 -6.13
C PHE A 579 7.82 9.04 -7.19
N ASP A 580 7.09 9.09 -8.31
CA ASP A 580 7.25 10.09 -9.37
C ASP A 580 6.98 11.50 -8.85
N PHE A 581 5.96 11.68 -8.01
CA PHE A 581 5.70 12.94 -7.32
C PHE A 581 6.87 13.35 -6.41
N LEU A 582 7.34 12.45 -5.56
CA LEU A 582 8.41 12.74 -4.61
C LEU A 582 9.73 13.05 -5.33
N GLU A 583 10.08 12.29 -6.37
CA GLU A 583 11.28 12.50 -7.18
C GLU A 583 11.22 13.83 -7.94
N SER A 584 10.10 14.12 -8.61
CA SER A 584 9.93 15.38 -9.34
C SER A 584 9.90 16.60 -8.41
N ALA A 585 9.26 16.50 -7.24
CA ALA A 585 9.32 17.53 -6.20
C ALA A 585 10.74 17.70 -5.64
N ALA A 586 11.48 16.61 -5.45
CA ALA A 586 12.84 16.67 -4.97
C ALA A 586 13.75 17.42 -5.94
N LYS A 587 13.66 17.08 -7.23
CA LYS A 587 14.38 17.76 -8.30
C LYS A 587 13.98 19.22 -8.44
N ARG A 588 12.68 19.54 -8.36
CA ARG A 588 12.17 20.92 -8.39
C ARG A 588 12.80 21.79 -7.32
N TYR A 589 12.86 21.30 -6.09
CA TYR A 589 13.18 22.12 -4.91
C TYR A 589 14.60 21.92 -4.37
N GLY A 590 15.42 21.09 -5.01
CA GLY A 590 16.81 20.85 -4.63
C GLY A 590 16.95 19.96 -3.38
N ILE A 591 16.11 18.94 -3.27
CA ILE A 591 16.08 17.98 -2.16
C ILE A 591 16.75 16.67 -2.62
N GLU A 592 17.56 16.04 -1.77
CA GLU A 592 18.14 14.74 -2.08
C GLU A 592 17.05 13.65 -2.06
N PHE A 593 16.90 12.88 -3.13
CA PHE A 593 15.93 11.79 -3.22
C PHE A 593 16.62 10.43 -3.13
N TRP A 594 16.30 9.66 -2.08
CA TRP A 594 16.70 8.26 -1.94
C TRP A 594 15.60 7.35 -2.47
N ALA A 595 15.92 6.64 -3.55
CA ALA A 595 14.98 5.80 -4.29
C ALA A 595 14.45 4.62 -3.45
N PRO A 596 13.29 4.04 -3.81
CA PRO A 596 12.73 2.88 -3.13
C PRO A 596 13.72 1.70 -3.12
N GLY A 597 14.04 1.19 -1.93
CA GLY A 597 15.05 0.12 -1.75
C GLY A 597 16.45 0.61 -1.36
N ALA A 598 16.68 1.92 -1.33
CA ALA A 598 17.97 2.48 -0.93
C ALA A 598 18.27 2.34 0.56
N GLY A 599 17.24 2.37 1.41
CA GLY A 599 17.38 2.19 2.85
C GLY A 599 16.33 2.90 3.67
N ILE A 600 16.24 2.49 4.93
CA ILE A 600 15.39 3.09 5.94
C ILE A 600 15.99 4.42 6.38
N ILE A 601 15.15 5.46 6.44
CA ILE A 601 15.53 6.86 6.71
C ILE A 601 16.58 7.02 7.81
N HIS A 602 16.41 6.35 8.95
CA HIS A 602 17.27 6.52 10.12
C HIS A 602 18.65 5.91 9.95
N GLN A 603 18.74 4.79 9.22
CA GLN A 603 20.01 4.15 8.89
C GLN A 603 20.76 5.02 7.89
N SER A 604 20.09 5.43 6.81
CA SER A 604 20.64 6.36 5.82
C SER A 604 21.10 7.67 6.45
N VAL A 605 20.34 8.22 7.41
CA VAL A 605 20.71 9.41 8.18
C VAL A 605 21.95 9.16 9.04
N LEU A 606 22.02 8.06 9.78
CA LEU A 606 23.19 7.76 10.61
C LEU A 606 24.46 7.64 9.76
N GLU A 607 24.35 6.99 8.59
CA GLU A 607 25.44 6.71 7.65
C GLU A 607 25.92 7.93 6.87
N ASN A 608 25.04 8.90 6.60
CA ASN A 608 25.35 10.00 5.66
C ASN A 608 25.25 11.40 6.25
N TYR A 609 24.39 11.62 7.25
CA TYR A 609 23.90 12.95 7.60
C TYR A 609 24.04 13.33 9.06
N ALA A 610 23.96 12.37 9.98
CA ALA A 610 24.14 12.61 11.40
C ALA A 610 25.60 13.01 11.68
N ALA A 611 25.79 13.93 12.61
CA ALA A 611 27.11 14.38 13.04
C ALA A 611 27.02 14.96 14.46
N PRO A 612 28.11 14.91 15.25
CA PRO A 612 28.12 15.47 16.60
C PRO A 612 27.75 16.95 16.61
N GLY A 613 26.81 17.34 17.47
CA GLY A 613 26.38 18.74 17.62
C GLY A 613 25.40 19.25 16.56
N LEU A 614 25.03 18.43 15.57
CA LEU A 614 24.00 18.74 14.59
C LEU A 614 22.62 18.86 15.25
N MET A 615 21.79 19.80 14.80
CA MET A 615 20.36 19.79 15.07
C MET A 615 19.56 19.47 13.81
N MET A 616 18.68 18.47 13.85
CA MET A 616 17.83 18.12 12.71
C MET A 616 16.40 17.78 13.08
N LEU A 617 15.49 18.04 12.13
CA LEU A 617 14.10 17.59 12.19
C LEU A 617 13.89 16.42 11.23
N GLY A 618 13.09 15.45 11.66
CA GLY A 618 12.66 14.36 10.81
C GLY A 618 11.15 14.17 10.87
N THR A 619 10.49 13.94 9.74
CA THR A 619 9.04 13.66 9.71
C THR A 619 8.73 12.21 10.07
N ASP A 620 9.40 11.72 11.11
CA ASP A 620 9.31 10.38 11.68
C ASP A 620 9.68 10.38 13.17
N SER A 621 9.00 9.56 13.97
CA SER A 621 9.22 9.53 15.42
C SER A 621 10.57 8.97 15.87
N HIS A 622 11.20 8.11 15.07
CA HIS A 622 12.46 7.43 15.40
C HIS A 622 13.71 8.20 14.93
N THR A 623 13.51 9.44 14.46
CA THR A 623 14.56 10.42 14.17
C THR A 623 15.61 10.56 15.29
N PRO A 624 15.28 10.41 16.60
CA PRO A 624 16.26 10.34 17.68
C PRO A 624 17.40 9.33 17.50
N ASN A 625 17.29 8.34 16.59
CA ASN A 625 18.37 7.43 16.21
C ASN A 625 19.71 8.14 15.98
N ALA A 626 19.70 9.31 15.31
CA ALA A 626 20.90 10.10 15.03
C ALA A 626 21.60 10.65 16.29
N GLY A 627 20.92 10.66 17.45
CA GLY A 627 21.53 11.00 18.73
C GLY A 627 22.58 10.01 19.22
N GLY A 628 22.61 8.80 18.66
CA GLY A 628 23.73 7.87 18.83
C GLY A 628 25.04 8.34 18.19
N LEU A 629 24.99 9.37 17.33
CA LEU A 629 26.16 10.05 16.76
C LEU A 629 26.22 11.52 17.24
N GLY A 630 25.68 11.80 18.42
CA GLY A 630 25.79 13.09 19.11
C GLY A 630 24.96 14.24 18.52
N ALA A 631 23.96 13.94 17.68
CA ALA A 631 23.02 14.93 17.15
C ALA A 631 21.80 15.12 18.07
N ILE A 632 21.22 16.33 18.09
CA ILE A 632 19.83 16.50 18.53
C ILE A 632 18.93 16.34 17.32
N ALA A 633 18.27 15.19 17.26
CA ALA A 633 17.41 14.82 16.14
C ALA A 633 16.00 14.58 16.66
N ILE A 634 15.02 15.38 16.22
CA ILE A 634 13.67 15.39 16.80
C ILE A 634 12.64 15.03 15.73
N GLY A 635 11.75 14.10 16.09
CA GLY A 635 10.59 13.73 15.28
C GLY A 635 9.49 14.79 15.32
N VAL A 636 8.99 15.20 14.15
CA VAL A 636 7.98 16.25 13.98
C VAL A 636 6.94 15.91 12.92
N GLY A 637 5.87 16.71 12.82
CA GLY A 637 4.91 16.66 11.70
C GLY A 637 5.45 17.35 10.43
N GLY A 638 4.76 17.20 9.30
CA GLY A 638 5.19 17.81 8.03
C GLY A 638 5.21 19.33 8.08
N ALA A 639 4.22 19.99 8.66
CA ALA A 639 4.20 21.45 8.82
C ALA A 639 5.40 22.01 9.61
N ASP A 640 5.85 21.33 10.65
CA ASP A 640 7.05 21.71 11.42
C ASP A 640 8.34 21.52 10.61
N ALA A 641 8.40 20.48 9.77
CA ALA A 641 9.49 20.33 8.81
C ALA A 641 9.48 21.48 7.80
N VAL A 642 8.30 21.89 7.32
CA VAL A 642 8.15 23.04 6.40
C VAL A 642 8.68 24.32 7.02
N ASP A 643 8.47 24.58 8.32
CA ASP A 643 9.09 25.76 8.99
C ASP A 643 10.60 25.81 8.74
N ALA A 644 11.30 24.69 8.96
CA ALA A 644 12.74 24.61 8.73
C ALA A 644 13.08 24.77 7.23
N LEU A 645 12.30 24.15 6.34
CA LEU A 645 12.49 24.25 4.89
C LEU A 645 12.33 25.69 4.36
N VAL A 646 11.61 26.56 5.06
CA VAL A 646 11.42 27.97 4.69
C VAL A 646 12.27 28.94 5.54
N ASP A 647 13.18 28.43 6.37
CA ASP A 647 13.94 29.21 7.37
C ASP A 647 13.04 30.00 8.33
N ALA A 648 11.88 29.47 8.70
CA ALA A 648 11.10 29.96 9.85
C ALA A 648 11.66 29.36 11.15
N PRO A 649 11.67 30.12 12.27
CA PRO A 649 11.99 29.54 13.56
C PRO A 649 10.96 28.46 13.95
N TRP A 650 11.44 27.27 14.30
CA TRP A 650 10.63 26.19 14.83
C TRP A 650 10.51 26.32 16.35
N GLU A 651 9.27 26.32 16.86
CA GLU A 651 9.02 26.47 18.30
C GLU A 651 9.05 25.12 19.03
N LEU A 652 9.86 25.02 20.09
CA LEU A 652 9.91 23.88 21.00
C LEU A 652 9.81 24.35 22.45
N LYS A 653 8.88 23.79 23.21
CA LYS A 653 8.89 23.97 24.67
C LYS A 653 10.19 23.39 25.23
N ALA A 654 10.96 24.21 25.96
CA ALA A 654 12.26 23.82 26.49
C ALA A 654 12.16 22.50 27.29
N PRO A 655 12.78 21.40 26.83
CA PRO A 655 12.69 20.12 27.52
C PRO A 655 13.40 20.16 28.88
N ARG A 656 12.94 19.34 29.82
CA ARG A 656 13.76 18.92 30.96
C ARG A 656 14.81 17.91 30.49
N VAL A 657 15.82 17.62 31.30
CA VAL A 657 16.88 16.67 30.95
C VAL A 657 16.93 15.52 31.95
N LEU A 658 16.72 14.30 31.45
CA LEU A 658 16.82 13.06 32.21
C LEU A 658 18.19 12.44 31.93
N GLY A 659 19.06 12.41 32.94
CA GLY A 659 20.39 11.82 32.85
C GLY A 659 20.36 10.32 33.06
N VAL A 660 20.75 9.52 32.07
CA VAL A 660 20.96 8.07 32.24
C VAL A 660 22.45 7.81 32.40
N ARG A 661 22.86 7.48 33.63
CA ARG A 661 24.24 7.15 33.96
C ARG A 661 24.50 5.67 33.71
N LEU A 662 25.37 5.36 32.75
CA LEU A 662 25.79 4.02 32.42
C LEU A 662 27.11 3.69 33.14
N GLU A 663 27.14 2.59 33.88
CA GLU A 663 28.31 2.08 34.58
C GLU A 663 28.65 0.65 34.12
N GLY A 664 29.89 0.21 34.33
CA GLY A 664 30.33 -1.11 33.87
C GLY A 664 30.39 -1.24 32.34
N LYS A 665 30.32 -2.49 31.87
CA LYS A 665 30.25 -2.87 30.45
C LYS A 665 29.30 -4.05 30.25
N LEU A 666 28.65 -4.13 29.09
CA LEU A 666 27.83 -5.27 28.69
C LEU A 666 28.68 -6.55 28.58
N ASN A 667 28.11 -7.71 28.91
CA ASN A 667 28.80 -9.00 28.84
C ASN A 667 27.89 -10.10 28.27
N GLY A 668 28.49 -11.05 27.54
CA GLY A 668 27.81 -12.26 27.07
C GLY A 668 26.67 -11.95 26.08
N TRP A 669 25.44 -12.27 26.48
CA TRP A 669 24.24 -12.14 25.65
C TRP A 669 23.63 -10.73 25.67
N ALA A 670 23.98 -9.90 26.65
CA ALA A 670 23.40 -8.56 26.77
C ALA A 670 23.91 -7.63 25.65
N ALA A 671 22.98 -6.91 25.03
CA ALA A 671 23.17 -6.05 23.87
C ALA A 671 22.77 -4.60 24.19
N PRO A 672 23.16 -3.61 23.37
CA PRO A 672 22.70 -2.23 23.52
C PRO A 672 21.16 -2.11 23.56
N LYS A 673 20.46 -2.99 22.85
CA LYS A 673 18.99 -3.10 22.88
C LYS A 673 18.45 -3.33 24.29
N ASP A 674 19.11 -4.13 25.11
CA ASP A 674 18.62 -4.46 26.46
C ASP A 674 18.66 -3.25 27.39
N ILE A 675 19.57 -2.30 27.17
CA ILE A 675 19.65 -1.05 27.96
C ILE A 675 18.35 -0.27 27.81
N ILE A 676 17.88 -0.09 26.57
CA ILE A 676 16.66 0.69 26.31
C ILE A 676 15.39 -0.10 26.61
N LEU A 677 15.39 -1.43 26.44
CA LEU A 677 14.28 -2.27 26.87
C LEU A 677 14.09 -2.19 28.41
N HIS A 678 15.18 -2.30 29.16
CA HIS A 678 15.18 -2.15 30.62
C HIS A 678 14.78 -0.74 31.07
N LEU A 679 15.32 0.30 30.40
CA LEU A 679 14.97 1.69 30.69
C LEU A 679 13.49 1.98 30.41
N ALA A 680 12.93 1.43 29.33
CA ALA A 680 11.50 1.53 29.03
C ALA A 680 10.65 0.92 30.14
N GLY A 681 11.05 -0.23 30.70
CA GLY A 681 10.40 -0.82 31.87
C GLY A 681 10.40 0.08 33.11
N LYS A 682 11.46 0.88 33.32
CA LYS A 682 11.52 1.84 34.44
C LYS A 682 10.70 3.10 34.19
N LEU A 683 10.75 3.63 32.97
CA LEU A 683 10.12 4.90 32.64
C LEU A 683 8.65 4.77 32.27
N THR A 684 8.20 3.58 31.83
CA THR A 684 6.94 3.38 31.11
C THR A 684 6.89 4.18 29.80
N VAL A 685 5.82 4.02 29.01
CA VAL A 685 5.61 4.79 27.77
C VAL A 685 5.48 6.31 27.98
N ARG A 686 5.38 6.79 29.23
CA ARG A 686 5.16 8.22 29.54
C ARG A 686 6.33 8.90 30.24
N GLY A 687 7.28 8.16 30.82
CA GLY A 687 8.30 8.71 31.72
C GLY A 687 9.28 9.69 31.06
N GLY A 688 9.46 9.61 29.75
CA GLY A 688 10.26 10.54 28.95
C GLY A 688 9.52 11.80 28.49
N THR A 689 8.20 11.91 28.70
CA THR A 689 7.41 13.02 28.16
C THR A 689 7.91 14.38 28.65
N GLY A 690 8.28 15.24 27.69
CA GLY A 690 8.83 16.58 27.97
C GLY A 690 10.29 16.57 28.44
N PHE A 691 10.98 15.42 28.35
CA PHE A 691 12.41 15.30 28.60
C PHE A 691 13.20 15.07 27.31
N ILE A 692 14.46 15.47 27.31
CA ILE A 692 15.51 14.85 26.51
C ILE A 692 16.24 13.84 27.41
N ILE A 693 16.47 12.64 26.91
CA ILE A 693 17.26 11.63 27.60
C ILE A 693 18.73 11.82 27.21
N GLU A 694 19.58 12.12 28.18
CA GLU A 694 21.01 12.33 27.98
C GLU A 694 21.80 11.21 28.65
N TYR A 695 22.51 10.42 27.85
CA TYR A 695 23.32 9.31 28.36
C TYR A 695 24.71 9.80 28.76
N HIS A 696 25.21 9.35 29.90
CA HIS A 696 26.51 9.75 30.44
C HIS A 696 27.13 8.65 31.31
N GLY A 697 28.34 8.88 31.82
CA GLY A 697 29.05 7.91 32.66
C GLY A 697 30.02 7.01 31.88
N PRO A 698 30.85 6.22 32.59
CA PRO A 698 31.94 5.45 31.99
C PRO A 698 31.47 4.34 31.05
N GLY A 699 30.25 3.81 31.23
CA GLY A 699 29.70 2.75 30.37
C GLY A 699 29.46 3.22 28.93
N VAL A 700 29.28 4.52 28.68
CA VAL A 700 29.13 5.09 27.33
C VAL A 700 30.31 4.74 26.43
N GLU A 701 31.52 4.78 26.99
CA GLU A 701 32.79 4.55 26.28
C GLU A 701 32.95 3.07 25.85
N THR A 702 32.08 2.17 26.34
CA THR A 702 32.08 0.73 26.03
C THR A 702 31.14 0.34 24.89
N LEU A 703 30.29 1.29 24.44
CA LEU A 703 29.27 1.04 23.41
C LEU A 703 29.75 1.49 22.03
N SER A 704 29.39 0.71 21.01
CA SER A 704 29.53 1.09 19.61
C SER A 704 28.64 2.28 19.24
N CYS A 705 28.97 2.99 18.16
CA CYS A 705 28.14 4.09 17.66
C CYS A 705 26.73 3.61 17.26
N THR A 706 26.64 2.45 16.62
CA THR A 706 25.38 1.84 16.19
C THR A 706 24.54 1.36 17.38
N GLY A 707 25.18 0.81 18.42
CA GLY A 707 24.51 0.47 19.67
C GLY A 707 23.97 1.69 20.42
N GLN A 708 24.71 2.81 20.42
CA GLN A 708 24.20 4.09 20.94
C GLN A 708 22.99 4.57 20.13
N ALA A 709 22.99 4.38 18.81
CA ALA A 709 21.86 4.73 17.95
C ALA A 709 20.61 3.88 18.25
N THR A 710 20.76 2.55 18.45
CA THR A 710 19.69 1.66 18.92
C THR A 710 19.01 2.18 20.18
N ILE A 711 19.81 2.61 21.17
CA ILE A 711 19.32 3.13 22.45
C ILE A 711 18.56 4.44 22.24
N CYS A 712 19.11 5.36 21.45
CA CYS A 712 18.44 6.64 21.18
C CYS A 712 17.17 6.49 20.35
N ASN A 713 17.15 5.57 19.37
CA ASN A 713 15.99 5.24 18.54
C ASN A 713 14.77 4.95 19.40
N MET A 714 14.92 4.02 20.35
CA MET A 714 13.83 3.61 21.25
C MET A 714 13.55 4.57 22.41
N GLY A 715 14.27 5.70 22.51
CA GLY A 715 13.86 6.79 23.39
C GLY A 715 12.50 7.38 23.02
N ALA A 716 12.05 7.20 21.76
CA ALA A 716 10.73 7.61 21.32
C ALA A 716 9.60 6.82 22.03
N GLU A 717 9.84 5.56 22.40
CA GLU A 717 8.86 4.65 22.99
C GLU A 717 8.52 5.00 24.44
N VAL A 718 9.38 5.77 25.12
CA VAL A 718 9.12 6.33 26.45
C VAL A 718 8.61 7.77 26.39
N GLY A 719 8.31 8.29 25.19
CA GLY A 719 7.78 9.63 24.97
C GLY A 719 8.80 10.76 25.05
N ALA A 720 10.11 10.46 25.00
CA ALA A 720 11.14 11.49 25.02
C ALA A 720 11.07 12.39 23.78
N THR A 721 11.39 13.68 23.95
CA THR A 721 11.51 14.62 22.84
C THR A 721 12.60 14.17 21.87
N THR A 722 13.74 13.73 22.42
CA THR A 722 14.82 13.01 21.75
C THR A 722 15.72 12.36 22.79
N SER A 723 16.74 11.63 22.33
CA SER A 723 17.79 11.02 23.13
C SER A 723 19.16 11.34 22.52
N VAL A 724 20.19 11.53 23.34
CA VAL A 724 21.52 11.91 22.85
C VAL A 724 22.65 11.29 23.67
N PHE A 725 23.71 10.85 22.98
CA PHE A 725 25.00 10.48 23.57
C PHE A 725 26.03 11.59 23.34
N PRO A 726 26.97 11.81 24.29
CA PRO A 726 28.10 12.70 24.08
C PRO A 726 29.06 12.13 23.05
N PHE A 727 29.83 13.02 22.40
CA PHE A 727 30.85 12.59 21.45
C PHE A 727 31.83 11.61 22.08
N SER A 728 31.79 10.34 21.66
CA SER A 728 32.61 9.24 22.18
C SER A 728 33.67 8.77 21.16
N PRO A 729 34.75 8.11 21.59
CA PRO A 729 35.77 7.54 20.72
C PRO A 729 35.22 6.57 19.68
N SER A 730 34.14 5.85 19.97
CA SER A 730 33.48 4.93 19.03
C SER A 730 32.84 5.63 17.83
N MET A 731 32.55 6.93 17.92
CA MET A 731 32.00 7.72 16.80
C MET A 731 33.05 8.03 15.73
N ILE A 732 34.34 8.12 16.10
CA ILE A 732 35.44 8.43 15.18
C ILE A 732 35.63 7.36 14.10
N PRO A 733 35.83 6.07 14.44
CA PRO A 733 35.99 5.03 13.42
C PRO A 733 34.73 4.84 12.59
N TYR A 734 33.54 5.06 13.17
CA TYR A 734 32.28 5.01 12.41
C TYR A 734 32.20 6.11 11.35
N LEU A 735 32.50 7.36 11.71
CA LEU A 735 32.57 8.49 10.76
C LEU A 735 33.65 8.24 9.69
N GLN A 736 34.80 7.67 10.05
CA GLN A 736 35.85 7.33 9.08
C GLN A 736 35.40 6.25 8.10
N ALA A 737 34.80 5.15 8.60
CA ALA A 737 34.32 4.04 7.79
C ALA A 737 33.20 4.43 6.83
N THR A 738 32.46 5.50 7.16
CA THR A 738 31.37 6.05 6.32
C THR A 738 31.81 7.30 5.54
N HIS A 739 33.12 7.45 5.28
CA HIS A 739 33.71 8.51 4.46
C HIS A 739 33.47 9.95 4.95
N ARG A 740 33.42 10.14 6.28
CA ARG A 740 33.22 11.44 6.97
C ARG A 740 34.37 11.75 7.95
N GLY A 741 35.60 11.40 7.59
CA GLY A 741 36.79 11.57 8.45
C GLY A 741 37.12 13.03 8.78
N ASP A 742 36.73 13.98 7.93
CA ASP A 742 36.82 15.41 8.15
C ASP A 742 35.86 15.88 9.27
N VAL A 743 34.62 15.37 9.28
CA VAL A 743 33.65 15.60 10.37
C VAL A 743 34.19 15.05 11.68
N ALA A 744 34.78 13.85 11.66
CA ALA A 744 35.42 13.25 12.83
C ALA A 744 36.53 14.13 13.40
N LYS A 745 37.39 14.68 12.52
CA LYS A 745 38.47 15.59 12.90
C LYS A 745 37.92 16.87 13.53
N ALA A 746 36.96 17.53 12.88
CA ALA A 746 36.36 18.76 13.39
C ALA A 746 35.67 18.54 14.74
N ALA A 747 34.91 17.44 14.89
CA ALA A 747 34.27 17.08 16.15
C ALA A 747 35.30 16.82 17.27
N ALA A 748 36.40 16.12 16.97
CA ALA A 748 37.47 15.89 17.94
C ALA A 748 38.13 17.20 18.41
N GLU A 749 38.39 18.14 17.50
CA GLU A 749 38.93 19.47 17.83
C GLU A 749 37.97 20.25 18.73
N ILE A 750 36.67 20.23 18.44
CA ILE A 750 35.64 20.90 19.27
C ILE A 750 35.52 20.24 20.65
N ALA A 751 35.50 18.91 20.71
CA ALA A 751 35.44 18.18 21.97
C ALA A 751 36.66 18.47 22.88
N ALA A 752 37.82 18.76 22.29
CA ALA A 752 39.05 19.13 22.99
C ALA A 752 39.16 20.63 23.35
N SER A 753 38.20 21.48 22.94
CA SER A 753 38.32 22.94 23.01
C SER A 753 38.06 23.58 24.39
N GLY A 754 37.92 22.77 25.46
CA GLY A 754 37.71 23.25 26.82
C GLY A 754 36.37 23.99 26.98
N PRO A 755 36.33 25.28 27.39
CA PRO A 755 35.07 26.02 27.60
C PRO A 755 34.17 26.14 26.35
N LYS A 756 34.75 26.04 25.16
CA LYS A 756 34.02 26.05 23.88
C LYS A 756 33.48 24.68 23.47
N ASN A 757 33.65 23.66 24.31
CA ASN A 757 33.18 22.32 24.03
C ASN A 757 31.65 22.28 23.93
N LEU A 758 31.16 22.05 22.72
CA LEU A 758 29.75 21.87 22.37
C LEU A 758 29.28 20.42 22.56
N LEU A 759 30.19 19.44 22.51
CA LEU A 759 29.89 18.03 22.23
C LEU A 759 29.91 17.11 23.46
N ARG A 760 30.16 17.68 24.64
CA ARG A 760 30.01 17.02 25.95
C ARG A 760 29.35 17.97 26.94
N ALA A 761 28.64 17.43 27.92
CA ALA A 761 28.11 18.21 29.04
C ALA A 761 29.25 18.92 29.80
N ASP A 762 28.94 20.05 30.43
CA ASP A 762 29.88 20.68 31.36
C ASP A 762 30.09 19.84 32.62
N ASN A 763 31.25 19.99 33.24
CA ASN A 763 31.48 19.47 34.58
C ASN A 763 30.47 20.09 35.56
N GLY A 764 29.76 19.25 36.31
CA GLY A 764 28.74 19.70 37.26
C GLY A 764 27.41 20.10 36.61
N ALA A 765 27.17 19.77 35.34
CA ALA A 765 25.86 19.95 34.73
C ALA A 765 24.80 19.15 35.50
N GLU A 766 23.68 19.80 35.82
CA GLU A 766 22.60 19.22 36.61
C GLU A 766 21.51 18.63 35.71
N TYR A 767 21.07 17.42 36.04
CA TYR A 767 19.95 16.75 35.40
C TYR A 767 18.70 16.87 36.29
N ASP A 768 17.53 17.07 35.68
CA ASP A 768 16.26 17.14 36.41
C ASP A 768 15.91 15.80 37.07
N GLN A 769 16.36 14.69 36.47
CA GLN A 769 16.25 13.33 37.00
C GLN A 769 17.49 12.53 36.60
N VAL A 770 17.88 11.57 37.43
CA VAL A 770 19.01 10.67 37.14
C VAL A 770 18.59 9.21 37.35
N ILE A 771 18.87 8.36 36.37
CA ILE A 771 18.74 6.90 36.47
C ILE A 771 20.11 6.30 36.24
N THR A 772 20.53 5.38 37.10
CA THR A 772 21.79 4.63 36.92
C THR A 772 21.48 3.21 36.46
N ILE A 773 22.22 2.73 35.46
CA ILE A 773 22.17 1.36 34.94
C ILE A 773 23.59 0.78 34.98
N ASP A 774 23.76 -0.32 35.71
CA ASP A 774 24.99 -1.09 35.70
C ASP A 774 24.93 -2.14 34.59
N LEU A 775 25.66 -1.87 33.50
CA LEU A 775 25.72 -2.71 32.32
C LEU A 775 26.30 -4.09 32.59
N SER A 776 27.10 -4.26 33.65
CA SER A 776 27.72 -5.54 33.99
C SER A 776 26.78 -6.51 34.69
N THR A 777 25.66 -6.02 35.22
CA THR A 777 24.59 -6.83 35.82
C THR A 777 23.36 -6.96 34.94
N LEU A 778 23.28 -6.17 33.86
CA LEU A 778 22.19 -6.22 32.91
C LEU A 778 22.22 -7.53 32.13
N GLU A 779 21.11 -8.27 32.18
CA GLU A 779 20.89 -9.46 31.35
C GLU A 779 19.97 -9.16 30.16
N PRO A 780 19.83 -10.06 29.17
CA PRO A 780 18.91 -9.86 28.06
C PRO A 780 17.47 -9.62 28.52
N HIS A 781 16.75 -8.74 27.85
CA HIS A 781 15.36 -8.39 28.15
C HIS A 781 14.43 -8.65 26.96
N ILE A 782 13.18 -8.95 27.27
CA ILE A 782 12.09 -9.07 26.30
C ILE A 782 10.98 -8.11 26.75
N ASN A 783 10.51 -7.25 25.85
CA ASN A 783 9.39 -6.36 26.13
C ASN A 783 8.13 -6.73 25.33
N GLY A 784 6.97 -6.76 25.96
CA GLY A 784 5.69 -7.02 25.29
C GLY A 784 4.70 -7.87 26.10
N PRO A 785 3.54 -8.23 25.52
CA PRO A 785 3.30 -8.33 24.07
C PRO A 785 2.60 -7.17 23.37
N PHE A 786 2.05 -6.20 24.10
CA PHE A 786 1.19 -5.14 23.52
C PHE A 786 1.66 -3.71 23.83
N THR A 787 2.80 -3.58 24.51
CA THR A 787 3.40 -2.30 24.88
C THR A 787 4.92 -2.45 24.96
N PRO A 788 5.70 -1.44 24.53
CA PRO A 788 7.16 -1.53 24.53
C PRO A 788 7.78 -1.38 25.91
N ASP A 789 6.99 -1.09 26.96
CA ASP A 789 7.48 -0.90 28.33
C ASP A 789 7.19 -2.06 29.29
N LEU A 790 6.46 -3.11 28.87
CA LEU A 790 6.30 -4.31 29.67
C LEU A 790 7.58 -5.13 29.59
N SER A 791 8.58 -4.75 30.38
CA SER A 791 9.93 -5.28 30.33
C SER A 791 10.11 -6.45 31.30
N VAL A 792 10.55 -7.58 30.75
CA VAL A 792 10.76 -8.82 31.51
C VAL A 792 12.19 -9.32 31.22
N PRO A 793 13.03 -9.53 32.24
CA PRO A 793 14.33 -10.14 32.02
C PRO A 793 14.17 -11.58 31.50
N LEU A 794 15.07 -12.00 30.62
CA LEU A 794 15.02 -13.31 29.96
C LEU A 794 14.95 -14.47 30.97
N SER A 795 15.64 -14.35 32.11
CA SER A 795 15.61 -15.34 33.20
C SER A 795 14.22 -15.60 33.79
N ALA A 796 13.31 -14.63 33.74
CA ALA A 796 11.94 -14.72 34.27
C ALA A 796 10.87 -14.86 33.18
N PHE A 797 11.25 -14.78 31.90
CA PHE A 797 10.29 -14.68 30.80
C PHE A 797 9.47 -15.97 30.61
N ALA A 798 10.10 -17.14 30.75
CA ALA A 798 9.40 -18.43 30.65
C ALA A 798 8.29 -18.59 31.69
N ASP A 799 8.54 -18.18 32.93
CA ASP A 799 7.52 -18.23 33.99
C ASP A 799 6.42 -17.21 33.75
N THR A 800 6.76 -16.03 33.23
CA THR A 800 5.80 -15.00 32.85
C THR A 800 4.88 -15.48 31.72
N VAL A 801 5.41 -16.14 30.69
CA VAL A 801 4.62 -16.73 29.58
C VAL A 801 3.57 -17.69 30.14
N ARG A 802 3.95 -18.57 31.07
CA ARG A 802 3.04 -19.54 31.70
C ARG A 802 2.02 -18.86 32.60
N GLU A 803 2.43 -17.90 33.43
CA GLU A 803 1.54 -17.16 34.33
C GLU A 803 0.45 -16.40 33.55
N LYS A 804 0.85 -15.75 32.44
CA LYS A 804 -0.05 -14.94 31.62
C LYS A 804 -0.81 -15.75 30.56
N ASN A 805 -0.57 -17.06 30.47
CA ASN A 805 -1.12 -17.95 29.44
C ASN A 805 -0.86 -17.42 28.01
N TRP A 806 0.35 -16.93 27.76
CA TRP A 806 0.77 -16.55 26.41
C TRP A 806 1.18 -17.80 25.60
N PRO A 807 1.15 -17.74 24.26
CA PRO A 807 1.58 -18.86 23.43
C PRO A 807 3.01 -19.30 23.76
N GLU A 808 3.22 -20.60 23.99
CA GLU A 808 4.55 -21.18 24.18
C GLU A 808 5.33 -21.35 22.86
N THR A 809 4.67 -21.14 21.73
CA THR A 809 5.24 -21.16 20.37
C THR A 809 4.96 -19.86 19.65
N PHE A 810 5.74 -19.54 18.63
CA PHE A 810 5.56 -18.34 17.83
C PHE A 810 5.83 -18.61 16.35
N GLY A 811 5.17 -17.84 15.48
CA GLY A 811 5.16 -18.10 14.03
C GLY A 811 6.34 -17.49 13.28
N ALA A 812 6.80 -16.31 13.70
CA ALA A 812 7.86 -15.58 13.01
C ALA A 812 8.82 -14.84 13.96
N GLY A 813 10.12 -14.93 13.66
CA GLY A 813 11.20 -14.12 14.19
C GLY A 813 11.68 -13.13 13.14
N LEU A 814 11.67 -11.83 13.44
CA LEU A 814 12.04 -10.78 12.49
C LEU A 814 13.18 -9.93 13.03
N ILE A 815 14.32 -9.91 12.35
CA ILE A 815 15.47 -9.09 12.71
C ILE A 815 15.70 -7.96 11.69
N GLY A 816 16.35 -6.88 12.12
CA GLY A 816 16.61 -5.70 11.30
C GLY A 816 15.70 -4.52 11.63
N SER A 817 15.23 -3.83 10.58
CA SER A 817 14.62 -2.49 10.66
C SER A 817 15.57 -1.43 11.23
N CYS A 818 15.16 -0.16 11.31
CA CYS A 818 16.03 0.95 11.70
C CYS A 818 16.68 0.84 13.09
N THR A 819 16.14 0.01 13.98
CA THR A 819 16.62 -0.08 15.37
C THR A 819 17.82 -1.02 15.52
N ASN A 820 17.84 -2.14 14.79
CA ASN A 820 18.83 -3.22 14.96
C ASN A 820 19.18 -3.88 13.61
N SER A 821 19.62 -3.09 12.64
CA SER A 821 20.04 -3.55 11.31
C SER A 821 21.46 -3.13 10.93
N SER A 822 22.29 -2.79 11.91
CA SER A 822 23.68 -2.45 11.64
C SER A 822 24.52 -3.69 11.28
N TYR A 823 25.74 -3.46 10.79
CA TYR A 823 26.70 -4.55 10.58
C TYR A 823 26.99 -5.34 11.87
N GLU A 824 27.04 -4.65 13.02
CA GLU A 824 27.20 -5.28 14.33
C GLU A 824 26.03 -6.20 14.69
N ASP A 825 24.80 -5.71 14.53
CA ASP A 825 23.58 -6.49 14.79
C ASP A 825 23.54 -7.76 13.93
N MET A 826 23.86 -7.61 12.64
CA MET A 826 23.77 -8.67 11.66
C MET A 826 24.87 -9.73 11.85
N THR A 827 26.10 -9.33 12.15
CA THR A 827 27.19 -10.29 12.40
C THR A 827 27.02 -11.04 13.72
N ARG A 828 26.43 -10.43 14.76
CA ARG A 828 26.06 -11.14 16.00
C ARG A 828 24.98 -12.20 15.76
N ALA A 829 23.96 -11.88 14.96
CA ALA A 829 22.94 -12.85 14.57
C ALA A 829 23.51 -13.96 13.67
N GLU A 830 24.40 -13.60 12.73
CA GLU A 830 25.08 -14.53 11.84
C GLU A 830 25.92 -15.57 12.62
N ASP A 831 26.62 -15.15 13.68
CA ASP A 831 27.40 -16.07 14.52
C ASP A 831 26.52 -17.18 15.11
N LEU A 832 25.32 -16.84 15.61
CA LEU A 832 24.36 -17.84 16.09
C LEU A 832 23.86 -18.76 14.98
N VAL A 833 23.59 -18.21 13.79
CA VAL A 833 23.21 -19.01 12.62
C VAL A 833 24.31 -19.99 12.23
N LYS A 834 25.58 -19.58 12.28
CA LYS A 834 26.74 -20.45 12.03
C LYS A 834 26.85 -21.55 13.08
N GLN A 835 26.69 -21.23 14.36
CA GLN A 835 26.68 -22.22 15.45
C GLN A 835 25.56 -23.26 15.25
N ALA A 836 24.34 -22.81 14.96
CA ALA A 836 23.20 -23.69 14.73
C ALA A 836 23.36 -24.56 13.47
N SER A 837 23.83 -23.96 12.38
CA SER A 837 24.07 -24.66 11.11
C SER A 837 25.15 -25.75 11.26
N ALA A 838 26.21 -25.47 12.03
CA ALA A 838 27.24 -26.47 12.35
C ALA A 838 26.69 -27.66 13.14
N ALA A 839 25.63 -27.45 13.93
CA ALA A 839 24.90 -28.48 14.66
C ALA A 839 23.76 -29.14 13.83
N GLY A 840 23.60 -28.76 12.55
CA GLY A 840 22.57 -29.27 11.65
C GLY A 840 21.16 -28.75 11.94
N LEU A 841 21.03 -27.70 12.76
CA LEU A 841 19.74 -27.10 13.10
C LEU A 841 19.26 -26.14 12.01
N LYS A 842 17.94 -25.95 11.94
CA LYS A 842 17.26 -24.93 11.12
C LYS A 842 16.28 -24.14 11.98
N PRO A 843 15.91 -22.90 11.59
CA PRO A 843 14.84 -22.16 12.24
C PRO A 843 13.55 -22.98 12.28
N LYS A 844 12.87 -22.96 13.42
CA LYS A 844 11.54 -23.58 13.59
C LYS A 844 10.40 -22.59 13.38
N ALA A 845 10.64 -21.31 13.64
CA ALA A 845 9.77 -20.21 13.25
C ALA A 845 10.29 -19.60 11.94
N ASP A 846 9.39 -18.98 11.15
CA ASP A 846 9.79 -18.23 9.97
C ASP A 846 10.78 -17.13 10.37
N PHE A 847 11.87 -16.98 9.63
CA PHE A 847 12.95 -16.08 10.00
C PHE A 847 13.17 -15.02 8.92
N PHE A 848 12.93 -13.75 9.25
CA PHE A 848 13.02 -12.62 8.32
C PHE A 848 14.15 -11.67 8.69
N ILE A 849 14.90 -11.21 7.68
CA ILE A 849 16.06 -10.34 7.85
C ILE A 849 15.87 -9.09 7.00
N THR A 850 15.87 -7.91 7.63
CA THR A 850 15.77 -6.62 6.94
C THR A 850 17.06 -5.81 7.10
N PRO A 851 17.91 -5.70 6.07
CA PRO A 851 19.03 -4.76 6.09
C PRO A 851 18.53 -3.31 6.18
N GLY A 852 19.29 -2.45 6.85
CA GLY A 852 18.87 -1.06 7.09
C GLY A 852 19.06 -0.14 5.90
N SER A 853 20.03 -0.43 5.03
CA SER A 853 20.37 0.36 3.84
C SER A 853 21.02 -0.50 2.77
N GLU A 854 21.12 0.02 1.55
CA GLU A 854 21.86 -0.62 0.47
C GLU A 854 23.36 -0.77 0.81
N GLN A 855 23.95 0.21 1.50
CA GLN A 855 25.34 0.10 1.95
C GLN A 855 25.52 -1.10 2.90
N ILE A 856 24.62 -1.25 3.88
CA ILE A 856 24.64 -2.42 4.77
C ILE A 856 24.40 -3.70 3.97
N ARG A 857 23.36 -3.76 3.14
CA ARG A 857 23.02 -4.95 2.35
C ARG A 857 24.20 -5.39 1.48
N ALA A 858 24.80 -4.47 0.72
CA ALA A 858 25.93 -4.77 -0.15
C ALA A 858 27.17 -5.24 0.63
N THR A 859 27.43 -4.64 1.80
CA THR A 859 28.54 -5.05 2.66
C THR A 859 28.32 -6.45 3.24
N LEU A 860 27.10 -6.75 3.71
CA LEU A 860 26.73 -8.08 4.22
C LEU A 860 26.71 -9.15 3.13
N ASP A 861 26.41 -8.76 1.90
CA ASP A 861 26.45 -9.65 0.73
C ASP A 861 27.90 -10.02 0.38
N ARG A 862 28.79 -9.02 0.30
CA ARG A 862 30.24 -9.23 0.13
C ARG A 862 30.82 -10.16 1.20
N ASP A 863 30.45 -9.91 2.45
CA ASP A 863 30.95 -10.67 3.60
C ASP A 863 30.22 -12.01 3.80
N GLN A 864 29.33 -12.39 2.88
CA GLN A 864 28.57 -13.66 2.87
C GLN A 864 27.65 -13.86 4.09
N THR A 865 27.30 -12.78 4.77
CA THR A 865 26.35 -12.80 5.88
C THR A 865 24.93 -13.06 5.39
N LEU A 866 24.51 -12.42 4.29
CA LEU A 866 23.18 -12.65 3.71
C LEU A 866 23.01 -14.08 3.19
N SER A 867 24.06 -14.64 2.57
CA SER A 867 24.02 -16.03 2.09
C SER A 867 23.99 -17.03 3.26
N THR A 868 24.64 -16.72 4.38
CA THR A 868 24.55 -17.50 5.62
C THR A 868 23.10 -17.53 6.13
N PHE A 869 22.42 -16.37 6.20
CA PHE A 869 21.01 -16.32 6.59
C PHE A 869 20.10 -17.08 5.63
N ALA A 870 20.24 -16.85 4.32
CA ALA A 870 19.41 -17.48 3.29
C ALA A 870 19.59 -19.02 3.27
N SER A 871 20.83 -19.50 3.38
CA SER A 871 21.14 -20.94 3.39
C SER A 871 20.56 -21.65 4.61
N ALA A 872 20.40 -20.93 5.72
CA ALA A 872 19.77 -21.45 6.93
C ALA A 872 18.22 -21.45 6.87
N GLY A 873 17.62 -20.88 5.81
CA GLY A 873 16.16 -20.76 5.65
C GLY A 873 15.59 -19.40 6.04
N GLY A 874 16.45 -18.39 6.25
CA GLY A 874 16.02 -17.01 6.46
C GLY A 874 15.60 -16.32 5.16
N THR A 875 14.59 -15.46 5.23
CA THR A 875 14.14 -14.63 4.09
C THR A 875 14.68 -13.21 4.22
N VAL A 876 15.53 -12.80 3.28
CA VAL A 876 16.05 -11.43 3.22
C VAL A 876 15.02 -10.51 2.55
N LEU A 877 14.47 -9.60 3.33
CA LEU A 877 13.51 -8.59 2.88
C LEU A 877 14.23 -7.38 2.26
N ALA A 878 13.48 -6.53 1.55
CA ALA A 878 14.00 -5.29 1.01
C ALA A 878 14.51 -4.34 2.10
N ASN A 879 15.43 -3.42 1.75
CA ASN A 879 15.99 -2.41 2.64
C ASN A 879 14.95 -1.31 2.97
N ALA A 880 13.89 -1.68 3.68
CA ALA A 880 12.70 -0.87 3.89
C ALA A 880 12.05 -1.19 5.25
N CYS A 881 11.13 -0.35 5.71
CA CYS A 881 10.46 -0.54 7.00
C CYS A 881 9.68 -1.87 7.08
N GLY A 882 8.98 -2.24 6.00
CA GLY A 882 8.27 -3.52 5.87
C GLY A 882 7.41 -3.90 7.09
N PRO A 883 7.62 -5.08 7.71
CA PRO A 883 6.84 -5.52 8.87
C PRO A 883 6.89 -4.63 10.11
N CYS A 884 7.87 -3.74 10.25
CA CYS A 884 7.95 -2.82 11.39
C CYS A 884 6.76 -1.85 11.47
N ILE A 885 6.24 -1.45 10.30
CA ILE A 885 5.15 -0.48 10.18
C ILE A 885 3.82 -1.10 9.71
N GLY A 886 3.80 -2.41 9.53
CA GLY A 886 2.62 -3.17 9.10
C GLY A 886 2.55 -3.44 7.60
N GLN A 887 3.58 -3.10 6.82
CA GLN A 887 3.68 -3.47 5.40
C GLN A 887 4.24 -4.88 5.28
N TRP A 888 3.46 -5.83 5.78
CA TRP A 888 3.79 -7.24 5.75
C TRP A 888 2.57 -8.03 5.31
N LYS A 889 2.74 -8.82 4.26
CA LYS A 889 1.79 -9.86 3.89
C LYS A 889 2.28 -11.16 4.50
N ARG A 890 1.78 -11.42 5.71
CA ARG A 890 2.09 -12.61 6.50
C ARG A 890 1.54 -13.88 5.83
N THR A 891 2.33 -14.96 5.79
CA THR A 891 2.05 -16.18 5.01
C THR A 891 1.97 -17.47 5.83
N ASP A 892 2.15 -17.41 7.15
CA ASP A 892 2.18 -18.58 8.06
C ASP A 892 0.77 -19.13 8.40
N GLY A 893 -0.27 -18.66 7.70
CA GLY A 893 -1.63 -19.21 7.79
C GLY A 893 -2.45 -18.78 9.01
N VAL A 894 -1.92 -17.88 9.86
CA VAL A 894 -2.65 -17.36 11.03
C VAL A 894 -3.91 -16.61 10.61
N ALA A 895 -5.06 -17.03 11.14
CA ALA A 895 -6.33 -16.39 10.83
C ALA A 895 -6.47 -15.04 11.56
N LYS A 896 -7.15 -14.08 10.93
CA LYS A 896 -7.40 -12.78 11.58
C LYS A 896 -8.24 -12.97 12.85
N GLY A 897 -7.73 -12.49 13.98
CA GLY A 897 -8.37 -12.65 15.29
C GLY A 897 -7.88 -13.85 16.09
N GLU A 898 -6.93 -14.63 15.57
CA GLU A 898 -6.29 -15.73 16.29
C GLU A 898 -5.15 -15.24 17.19
N ASP A 899 -5.08 -15.80 18.41
CA ASP A 899 -3.95 -15.59 19.33
C ASP A 899 -2.70 -16.28 18.80
N ASN A 900 -1.65 -15.52 18.61
CA ASN A 900 -0.36 -16.02 18.15
C ASN A 900 0.75 -15.10 18.68
N ALA A 901 1.98 -15.56 18.62
CA ALA A 901 3.14 -14.76 19.00
C ALA A 901 4.10 -14.56 17.81
N ILE A 902 4.82 -13.44 17.85
CA ILE A 902 6.00 -13.15 17.02
C ILE A 902 7.07 -12.50 17.87
N PHE A 903 8.33 -12.62 17.45
CA PHE A 903 9.46 -11.92 18.06
C PHE A 903 10.09 -10.98 17.05
N THR A 904 10.37 -9.74 17.45
CA THR A 904 11.05 -8.79 16.56
C THR A 904 12.18 -8.03 17.23
N SER A 905 13.21 -7.69 16.44
CA SER A 905 14.25 -6.77 16.88
C SER A 905 13.89 -5.30 16.65
N TYR A 906 12.61 -4.99 16.51
CA TYR A 906 12.11 -3.64 16.25
C TYR A 906 11.94 -2.84 17.55
N ASN A 907 11.06 -1.85 17.54
CA ASN A 907 10.83 -0.91 18.65
C ASN A 907 9.36 -0.83 19.12
N ARG A 908 8.36 -1.22 18.30
CA ARG A 908 6.94 -1.12 18.64
C ARG A 908 6.19 -2.43 18.46
N ASN A 909 5.33 -2.74 19.42
CA ASN A 909 4.51 -3.94 19.50
C ASN A 909 3.04 -3.67 19.88
N PHE A 910 2.50 -2.50 19.53
CA PHE A 910 1.09 -2.21 19.77
C PHE A 910 0.16 -3.21 19.03
N PRO A 911 -1.05 -3.50 19.55
CA PRO A 911 -1.97 -4.44 18.92
C PRO A 911 -2.23 -4.16 17.43
N GLY A 912 -1.93 -5.14 16.57
CA GLY A 912 -2.15 -5.07 15.11
C GLY A 912 -1.11 -4.24 14.34
N ARG A 913 -0.02 -3.82 14.98
CA ARG A 913 1.02 -2.99 14.34
C ARG A 913 1.73 -3.70 13.18
N ASN A 914 2.12 -4.95 13.35
CA ASN A 914 3.05 -5.63 12.43
C ASN A 914 2.35 -6.34 11.27
N ASP A 915 1.16 -6.87 11.49
CA ASP A 915 0.44 -7.74 10.54
C ASP A 915 -1.05 -7.39 10.40
N GLY A 916 -1.53 -6.34 11.07
CA GLY A 916 -2.95 -5.96 11.11
C GLY A 916 -3.84 -6.87 11.95
N ASN A 917 -3.30 -7.88 12.64
CA ASN A 917 -4.02 -8.74 13.58
C ASN A 917 -3.85 -8.24 15.02
N ARG A 918 -4.95 -7.76 15.63
CA ARG A 918 -4.94 -7.21 17.00
C ARG A 918 -4.63 -8.25 18.09
N ARG A 919 -4.74 -9.55 17.77
CA ARG A 919 -4.47 -10.66 18.70
C ARG A 919 -3.04 -11.20 18.61
N THR A 920 -2.24 -10.72 17.64
CA THR A 920 -0.81 -11.03 17.56
C THR A 920 -0.05 -10.38 18.73
N MET A 921 0.58 -11.22 19.53
CA MET A 921 1.46 -10.85 20.63
C MET A 921 2.88 -10.65 20.10
N ASN A 922 3.35 -9.40 20.02
CA ASN A 922 4.71 -9.11 19.54
C ASN A 922 5.66 -8.83 20.72
N PHE A 923 6.73 -9.62 20.80
CA PHE A 923 7.77 -9.48 21.80
C PHE A 923 9.03 -8.86 21.18
N LEU A 924 9.46 -7.73 21.76
CA LEU A 924 10.63 -6.97 21.33
C LEU A 924 11.88 -7.50 22.05
N ALA A 925 12.93 -7.79 21.29
CA ALA A 925 14.20 -8.30 21.82
C ALA A 925 15.40 -7.81 20.98
N SER A 926 16.62 -8.20 21.36
CA SER A 926 17.82 -8.02 20.53
C SER A 926 17.83 -8.98 19.33
N PRO A 927 18.46 -8.64 18.20
CA PRO A 927 18.47 -9.49 17.00
C PRO A 927 19.09 -10.87 17.28
N GLU A 928 20.11 -10.95 18.13
CA GLU A 928 20.70 -12.22 18.56
C GLU A 928 19.72 -13.08 19.38
N LEU A 929 18.92 -12.47 20.26
CA LEU A 929 17.95 -13.22 21.06
C LEU A 929 16.78 -13.71 20.20
N VAL A 930 16.26 -12.85 19.30
CA VAL A 930 15.25 -13.25 18.30
C VAL A 930 15.77 -14.42 17.45
N THR A 931 17.03 -14.37 17.02
CA THR A 931 17.67 -15.45 16.25
C THR A 931 17.69 -16.74 17.05
N ALA A 932 18.19 -16.75 18.28
CA ALA A 932 18.25 -17.95 19.11
C ALA A 932 16.84 -18.55 19.39
N LEU A 933 15.86 -17.68 19.68
CA LEU A 933 14.48 -18.08 19.89
C LEU A 933 13.88 -18.71 18.62
N ALA A 934 14.15 -18.17 17.42
CA ALA A 934 13.61 -18.68 16.16
C ALA A 934 14.05 -20.11 15.86
N TYR A 935 15.28 -20.48 16.24
CA TYR A 935 15.76 -21.86 16.17
C TYR A 935 15.11 -22.80 17.19
N SER A 936 14.72 -22.26 18.35
CA SER A 936 14.02 -23.06 19.36
C SER A 936 12.54 -23.29 19.02
N GLY A 937 11.90 -22.33 18.34
CA GLY A 937 10.46 -22.28 18.09
C GLY A 937 9.60 -22.08 19.36
N ARG A 938 10.23 -21.82 20.51
CA ARG A 938 9.57 -21.71 21.81
C ARG A 938 9.77 -20.34 22.42
N THR A 939 8.69 -19.72 22.90
CA THR A 939 8.75 -18.44 23.61
C THR A 939 9.39 -18.57 25.00
N THR A 940 9.40 -19.79 25.56
CA THR A 940 9.98 -20.09 26.87
C THR A 940 11.45 -20.53 26.82
N PHE A 941 12.12 -20.47 25.67
CA PHE A 941 13.51 -20.91 25.54
C PHE A 941 14.48 -19.84 26.05
N ASN A 942 15.40 -20.22 26.92
CA ASN A 942 16.47 -19.36 27.38
C ASN A 942 17.82 -19.85 26.83
N PRO A 943 18.41 -19.20 25.80
CA PRO A 943 19.70 -19.62 25.24
C PRO A 943 20.87 -19.53 26.24
N MET A 944 20.70 -18.79 27.34
CA MET A 944 21.70 -18.70 28.40
C MET A 944 21.77 -19.94 29.26
N THR A 945 20.77 -20.83 29.27
CA THR A 945 20.70 -22.01 30.15
C THR A 945 20.34 -23.30 29.44
N ASP A 946 19.49 -23.21 28.42
CA ASP A 946 18.79 -24.36 27.85
C ASP A 946 19.56 -24.99 26.69
N SER A 947 19.26 -26.26 26.41
CA SER A 947 19.75 -27.01 25.24
C SER A 947 18.66 -27.22 24.19
N LEU A 948 19.08 -27.46 22.95
CA LEU A 948 18.27 -27.94 21.84
C LEU A 948 18.79 -29.33 21.43
N THR A 949 17.90 -30.20 20.98
CA THR A 949 18.27 -31.49 20.41
C THR A 949 18.62 -31.34 18.94
N THR A 950 19.80 -31.80 18.54
CA THR A 950 20.23 -31.83 17.13
C THR A 950 19.52 -32.94 16.34
N PRO A 951 19.56 -32.93 14.99
CA PRO A 951 19.04 -34.05 14.20
C PRO A 951 19.74 -35.39 14.49
N SER A 952 20.97 -35.38 15.01
CA SER A 952 21.70 -36.57 15.45
C SER A 952 21.30 -37.06 16.85
N GLY A 953 20.47 -36.31 17.58
CA GLY A 953 20.04 -36.63 18.95
C GLY A 953 20.97 -36.12 20.05
N GLU A 954 22.00 -35.33 19.71
CA GLU A 954 22.93 -34.73 20.67
C GLU A 954 22.36 -33.43 21.27
N GLU A 955 22.88 -33.02 22.43
CA GLU A 955 22.53 -31.72 23.02
C GLU A 955 23.41 -30.61 22.44
N PHE A 956 22.75 -29.55 21.96
CA PHE A 956 23.37 -28.33 21.49
C PHE A 956 22.97 -27.15 22.38
N ARG A 957 23.92 -26.31 22.75
CA ARG A 957 23.66 -25.04 23.46
C ARG A 957 24.41 -23.92 22.77
N PHE A 958 23.70 -22.84 22.48
CA PHE A 958 24.30 -21.63 21.92
C PHE A 958 25.36 -21.06 22.87
N GLN A 959 26.48 -20.65 22.29
CA GLN A 959 27.44 -19.80 22.98
C GLN A 959 27.04 -18.33 22.81
N PRO A 960 27.39 -17.44 23.76
CA PRO A 960 27.15 -16.02 23.61
C PRO A 960 27.70 -15.50 22.27
N PRO A 961 26.91 -14.74 21.50
CA PRO A 961 27.28 -14.34 20.15
C PRO A 961 28.46 -13.37 20.13
N THR A 962 29.31 -13.56 19.14
CA THR A 962 30.39 -12.62 18.79
C THR A 962 30.05 -11.90 17.48
N GLY A 963 30.57 -10.68 17.31
CA GLY A 963 30.32 -9.88 16.12
C GLY A 963 31.27 -8.69 16.03
N SER A 964 31.20 -7.97 14.92
CA SER A 964 32.10 -6.86 14.61
C SER A 964 31.32 -5.56 14.53
N ALA A 965 31.77 -4.52 15.24
CA ALA A 965 31.11 -3.21 15.21
C ALA A 965 31.12 -2.56 13.81
N LEU A 966 32.17 -2.80 13.04
CA LEU A 966 32.40 -2.28 11.69
C LEU A 966 33.04 -3.37 10.81
N PRO A 967 32.83 -3.33 9.48
CA PRO A 967 33.52 -4.22 8.54
C PRO A 967 35.02 -3.88 8.48
N ALA A 968 35.87 -4.91 8.50
CA ALA A 968 37.33 -4.73 8.50
C ALA A 968 37.85 -4.05 7.23
N ASP A 969 37.26 -4.37 6.08
CA ASP A 969 37.62 -3.81 4.77
C ASP A 969 36.82 -2.54 4.40
N GLY A 970 36.07 -1.98 5.37
CA GLY A 970 35.16 -0.86 5.13
C GLY A 970 33.82 -1.28 4.50
N PHE A 971 32.93 -0.29 4.35
CA PHE A 971 31.61 -0.48 3.76
C PHE A 971 31.67 -0.47 2.24
N GLU A 972 30.82 -1.28 1.62
CA GLU A 972 30.60 -1.25 0.18
C GLU A 972 29.78 -0.03 -0.25
N ASP A 973 30.03 0.44 -1.47
CA ASP A 973 29.29 1.54 -2.09
C ASP A 973 27.84 1.15 -2.48
N GLY A 974 27.59 -0.15 -2.69
CA GLY A 974 26.31 -0.69 -3.11
C GLY A 974 25.91 -0.32 -4.55
N ASN A 975 24.63 -0.57 -4.88
CA ASN A 975 24.09 -0.22 -6.19
C ASN A 975 24.06 1.31 -6.41
N PRO A 976 24.71 1.86 -7.45
CA PRO A 976 24.67 3.28 -7.77
C PRO A 976 23.27 3.87 -7.96
N ASP A 977 22.30 3.08 -8.41
CA ASP A 977 20.91 3.53 -8.62
C ASP A 977 20.20 3.87 -7.30
N PHE A 978 20.72 3.39 -6.17
CA PHE A 978 20.22 3.69 -4.84
C PHE A 978 20.96 4.86 -4.16
N LYS A 979 21.95 5.48 -4.83
CA LYS A 979 22.56 6.72 -4.34
C LYS A 979 21.57 7.88 -4.49
N PRO A 980 21.58 8.87 -3.58
CA PRO A 980 20.65 9.97 -3.63
C PRO A 980 20.89 10.84 -4.87
N THR A 981 19.81 11.41 -5.39
CA THR A 981 19.91 12.46 -6.42
C THR A 981 20.62 13.71 -5.88
N ALA A 982 21.21 14.50 -6.78
CA ALA A 982 21.89 15.73 -6.40
C ALA A 982 20.90 16.80 -5.87
N ALA A 983 21.26 17.48 -4.79
CA ALA A 983 20.50 18.57 -4.17
C ALA A 983 20.56 19.89 -4.96
N ALA A 984 20.36 19.86 -6.28
CA ALA A 984 20.39 21.05 -7.14
C ALA A 984 18.95 21.37 -7.61
N PRO A 985 18.38 22.53 -7.23
CA PRO A 985 17.01 22.87 -7.61
C PRO A 985 16.91 23.16 -9.11
N ASP A 986 15.87 22.63 -9.75
CA ASP A 986 15.57 22.83 -11.17
C ASP A 986 14.18 23.46 -11.35
N ALA A 987 14.17 24.77 -11.59
CA ALA A 987 12.95 25.53 -11.82
C ALA A 987 12.27 25.25 -13.18
N SER A 988 12.84 24.39 -14.04
CA SER A 988 12.18 23.90 -15.25
C SER A 988 11.47 22.55 -15.05
N CYS A 989 11.81 21.82 -13.99
CA CYS A 989 11.13 20.59 -13.62
C CYS A 989 9.72 20.90 -13.12
N GLU A 990 8.69 20.28 -13.69
CA GLU A 990 7.33 20.31 -13.14
C GLU A 990 7.17 19.22 -12.07
N VAL A 991 6.36 19.50 -11.05
CA VAL A 991 6.02 18.52 -10.02
C VAL A 991 4.83 17.70 -10.51
N VAL A 992 4.98 16.39 -10.55
CA VAL A 992 3.99 15.48 -11.15
C VAL A 992 2.84 15.22 -10.16
N VAL A 993 1.68 15.83 -10.40
CA VAL A 993 0.43 15.54 -9.68
C VAL A 993 -0.71 15.47 -10.70
N SER A 994 -1.31 14.29 -10.87
CA SER A 994 -2.47 14.15 -11.78
C SER A 994 -3.71 14.83 -11.19
N PRO A 995 -4.47 15.63 -11.95
CA PRO A 995 -5.69 16.27 -11.48
C PRO A 995 -6.83 15.26 -11.22
N THR A 996 -6.72 14.04 -11.73
CA THR A 996 -7.67 12.93 -11.51
C THR A 996 -7.11 11.85 -10.58
N SER A 997 -5.99 12.12 -9.92
CA SER A 997 -5.38 11.20 -8.96
C SER A 997 -6.33 10.92 -7.79
N ASP A 998 -6.35 9.68 -7.31
CA ASP A 998 -6.95 9.33 -6.03
C ASP A 998 -5.90 9.19 -4.91
N ARG A 999 -4.60 9.33 -5.22
CA ARG A 999 -3.44 9.18 -4.31
C ARG A 999 -2.86 10.50 -3.83
N LEU A 1000 -2.88 11.52 -4.70
CA LEU A 1000 -2.29 12.84 -4.47
C LEU A 1000 -3.30 13.94 -4.83
N ALA A 1001 -3.36 15.00 -4.05
CA ALA A 1001 -4.14 16.19 -4.37
C ALA A 1001 -3.42 17.44 -3.90
N LEU A 1002 -3.38 18.47 -4.75
CA LEU A 1002 -2.89 19.79 -4.35
C LEU A 1002 -3.72 20.35 -3.19
N LEU A 1003 -3.06 21.05 -2.27
CA LEU A 1003 -3.72 21.66 -1.12
C LEU A 1003 -4.31 23.02 -1.49
N GLU A 1004 -5.57 23.21 -1.12
CA GLU A 1004 -6.19 24.52 -1.10
C GLU A 1004 -5.90 25.21 0.26
N PRO A 1005 -5.52 26.50 0.27
CA PRO A 1005 -5.34 27.25 1.50
C PRO A 1005 -6.61 27.25 2.35
N PHE A 1006 -6.48 26.94 3.65
CA PHE A 1006 -7.60 27.01 4.57
C PHE A 1006 -8.11 28.44 4.73
N ALA A 1007 -9.42 28.63 4.93
CA ALA A 1007 -9.97 29.95 5.19
C ALA A 1007 -9.38 30.59 6.47
N PRO A 1008 -9.09 31.91 6.48
CA PRO A 1008 -8.68 32.64 7.68
C PRO A 1008 -9.72 32.56 8.80
N PHE A 1009 -9.27 32.83 10.04
CA PHE A 1009 -10.19 32.91 11.17
C PHE A 1009 -11.15 34.09 11.01
N PRO A 1010 -12.45 33.94 11.30
CA PRO A 1010 -13.43 35.01 11.14
C PRO A 1010 -13.12 36.20 12.06
N LYS A 1011 -13.58 37.39 11.67
CA LYS A 1011 -13.45 38.61 12.47
C LYS A 1011 -14.51 38.62 13.58
N GLY A 1012 -14.24 37.91 14.66
CA GLY A 1012 -15.12 37.81 15.82
C GLY A 1012 -15.09 36.42 16.45
N ASN A 1013 -15.76 36.29 17.59
CA ASN A 1013 -15.93 35.01 18.26
C ASN A 1013 -16.73 34.03 17.39
N LEU A 1014 -16.42 32.73 17.50
CA LEU A 1014 -17.17 31.66 16.82
C LEU A 1014 -18.54 31.51 17.50
N SER A 1015 -19.59 31.40 16.68
CA SER A 1015 -20.95 31.17 17.15
C SER A 1015 -21.61 30.06 16.35
N GLY A 1016 -22.52 29.34 16.99
CA GLY A 1016 -23.27 28.23 16.39
C GLY A 1016 -22.45 26.98 16.13
N LEU A 1017 -21.34 26.76 16.83
CA LEU A 1017 -20.61 25.50 16.73
C LEU A 1017 -21.49 24.36 17.24
N LYS A 1018 -21.45 23.20 16.61
CA LYS A 1018 -22.06 21.97 17.15
C LYS A 1018 -21.00 21.04 17.72
N VAL A 1019 -21.32 20.32 18.80
CA VAL A 1019 -20.47 19.22 19.27
C VAL A 1019 -20.67 18.02 18.35
N LEU A 1020 -19.70 17.74 17.47
CA LEU A 1020 -19.74 16.61 16.54
C LEU A 1020 -19.69 15.28 17.29
N TYR A 1021 -18.79 15.18 18.26
CA TYR A 1021 -18.53 13.93 18.95
C TYR A 1021 -17.98 14.15 20.35
N LYS A 1022 -18.45 13.33 21.30
CA LYS A 1022 -17.89 13.21 22.64
C LYS A 1022 -17.17 11.87 22.74
N VAL A 1023 -15.85 11.92 22.77
CA VAL A 1023 -14.96 10.75 22.80
C VAL A 1023 -14.86 10.22 24.22
N LYS A 1024 -14.99 8.90 24.38
CA LYS A 1024 -14.75 8.18 25.63
C LYS A 1024 -13.44 7.41 25.60
N GLY A 1025 -12.72 7.45 26.72
CA GLY A 1025 -11.45 6.76 26.90
C GLY A 1025 -10.31 7.28 26.03
N GLN A 1026 -9.31 6.43 25.83
CA GLN A 1026 -8.07 6.77 25.12
C GLN A 1026 -8.33 7.01 23.62
N CYS A 1027 -7.83 8.14 23.11
CA CYS A 1027 -7.95 8.51 21.71
C CYS A 1027 -6.57 8.87 21.14
N THR A 1028 -5.96 7.92 20.43
CA THR A 1028 -4.62 8.06 19.83
C THR A 1028 -4.71 8.67 18.44
N THR A 1029 -3.58 9.04 17.82
CA THR A 1029 -3.58 9.48 16.42
C THR A 1029 -4.02 8.38 15.45
N ASP A 1030 -3.90 7.09 15.78
CA ASP A 1030 -4.49 6.00 14.99
C ASP A 1030 -6.01 5.89 15.20
N THR A 1031 -6.53 6.31 16.36
CA THR A 1031 -7.98 6.47 16.59
C THR A 1031 -8.55 7.60 15.73
N ILE A 1032 -7.81 8.70 15.59
CA ILE A 1032 -8.19 9.89 14.82
C ILE A 1032 -7.99 9.71 13.31
N SER A 1033 -6.87 9.12 12.89
CA SER A 1033 -6.46 8.97 11.50
C SER A 1033 -5.74 7.63 11.32
N ALA A 1034 -6.54 6.59 11.04
CA ALA A 1034 -6.07 5.22 10.97
C ALA A 1034 -4.97 5.01 9.90
N ALA A 1035 -4.06 4.08 10.18
CA ALA A 1035 -3.00 3.61 9.27
C ALA A 1035 -3.50 2.57 8.24
N GLY A 1036 -2.68 1.55 7.96
CA GLY A 1036 -3.03 0.37 7.17
C GLY A 1036 -3.52 0.73 5.77
N PRO A 1037 -4.74 0.35 5.38
CA PRO A 1037 -5.26 0.59 4.03
C PRO A 1037 -5.37 2.09 3.69
N TRP A 1038 -5.32 2.99 4.67
CA TRP A 1038 -5.38 4.44 4.47
C TRP A 1038 -4.03 5.08 4.10
N LEU A 1039 -2.90 4.35 4.24
CA LEU A 1039 -1.57 4.87 3.90
C LEU A 1039 -1.48 5.28 2.43
N LYS A 1040 -2.23 4.62 1.54
CA LYS A 1040 -2.29 4.98 0.12
C LYS A 1040 -2.84 6.40 -0.12
N TYR A 1041 -3.60 6.98 0.80
CA TYR A 1041 -4.20 8.32 0.64
C TYR A 1041 -3.42 9.44 1.35
N LYS A 1042 -2.17 9.20 1.76
CA LYS A 1042 -1.38 10.17 2.54
C LYS A 1042 -1.15 11.52 1.85
N GLY A 1043 -1.07 11.56 0.53
CA GLY A 1043 -1.00 12.80 -0.25
C GLY A 1043 -2.36 13.32 -0.74
N HIS A 1044 -3.48 12.70 -0.38
CA HIS A 1044 -4.82 13.09 -0.85
C HIS A 1044 -5.75 13.41 0.31
N LEU A 1045 -5.71 14.67 0.77
CA LEU A 1045 -6.45 15.12 1.97
C LEU A 1045 -7.96 14.81 1.94
N PRO A 1046 -8.70 14.98 0.82
CA PRO A 1046 -10.11 14.60 0.78
C PRO A 1046 -10.35 13.10 1.08
N ASN A 1047 -9.71 12.20 0.34
CA ASN A 1047 -9.83 10.75 0.51
C ASN A 1047 -9.41 10.27 1.91
N ILE A 1048 -8.30 10.78 2.46
CA ILE A 1048 -7.87 10.36 3.79
C ILE A 1048 -8.80 10.91 4.88
N SER A 1049 -9.53 12.01 4.65
CA SER A 1049 -10.49 12.55 5.61
C SER A 1049 -11.71 11.66 5.82
N ALA A 1050 -11.97 10.70 4.92
CA ALA A 1050 -13.00 9.67 5.12
C ALA A 1050 -12.69 8.70 6.28
N ASN A 1051 -11.52 8.81 6.92
CA ASN A 1051 -11.18 8.05 8.12
C ASN A 1051 -11.12 8.87 9.42
N THR A 1052 -11.59 10.13 9.39
CA THR A 1052 -11.57 11.01 10.56
C THR A 1052 -12.31 10.37 11.73
N LEU A 1053 -11.59 10.11 12.82
CA LEU A 1053 -12.10 9.59 14.10
C LEU A 1053 -12.77 8.22 14.05
N ILE A 1054 -12.58 7.42 12.99
CA ILE A 1054 -13.28 6.11 12.87
C ILE A 1054 -12.93 5.10 13.97
N GLY A 1055 -11.86 5.31 14.73
CA GLY A 1055 -11.55 4.47 15.89
C GLY A 1055 -12.20 4.93 17.19
N ALA A 1056 -12.82 6.12 17.21
CA ALA A 1056 -13.26 6.78 18.43
C ALA A 1056 -14.57 6.17 18.97
N VAL A 1057 -14.62 6.00 20.30
CA VAL A 1057 -15.76 5.45 21.03
C VAL A 1057 -16.68 6.58 21.48
N ASN A 1058 -17.97 6.44 21.19
CA ASN A 1058 -19.01 7.37 21.59
C ASN A 1058 -19.22 7.30 23.11
N ALA A 1059 -19.15 8.43 23.81
CA ALA A 1059 -19.33 8.46 25.26
C ALA A 1059 -20.74 8.10 25.74
N ALA A 1060 -21.76 8.42 24.95
CA ALA A 1060 -23.15 8.15 25.30
C ALA A 1060 -23.54 6.70 25.03
N THR A 1061 -23.14 6.13 23.89
CA THR A 1061 -23.61 4.81 23.45
C THR A 1061 -22.57 3.69 23.62
N GLY A 1062 -21.29 4.03 23.73
CA GLY A 1062 -20.19 3.05 23.78
C GLY A 1062 -19.84 2.44 22.41
N GLU A 1063 -20.45 2.91 21.33
CA GLU A 1063 -20.21 2.42 19.98
C GLU A 1063 -19.00 3.10 19.32
N THR A 1064 -18.34 2.39 18.40
CA THR A 1064 -17.18 2.91 17.66
C THR A 1064 -17.59 3.39 16.28
N ASN A 1065 -17.16 4.60 15.88
CA ASN A 1065 -17.51 5.23 14.59
C ASN A 1065 -19.02 5.45 14.37
N VAL A 1066 -19.78 5.66 15.45
CA VAL A 1066 -21.23 5.87 15.36
C VAL A 1066 -21.58 7.23 15.96
N ALA A 1067 -21.97 8.17 15.10
CA ALA A 1067 -22.44 9.50 15.47
C ALA A 1067 -23.95 9.63 15.20
N TYR A 1068 -24.60 10.52 15.94
CA TYR A 1068 -26.02 10.81 15.80
C TYR A 1068 -26.22 12.31 15.57
N ASP A 1069 -27.15 12.67 14.69
CA ASP A 1069 -27.62 14.04 14.56
C ASP A 1069 -28.71 14.38 15.59
N GLU A 1070 -29.19 15.63 15.58
CA GLU A 1070 -30.24 16.11 16.50
C GLU A 1070 -31.58 15.37 16.33
N ALA A 1071 -31.83 14.76 15.16
CA ALA A 1071 -33.02 13.96 14.91
C ALA A 1071 -32.83 12.49 15.36
N GLY A 1072 -31.66 12.15 15.90
CA GLY A 1072 -31.30 10.79 16.30
C GLY A 1072 -30.97 9.88 15.12
N LYS A 1073 -30.75 10.41 13.92
CA LYS A 1073 -30.34 9.62 12.77
C LYS A 1073 -28.85 9.28 12.89
N GLN A 1074 -28.53 8.02 12.58
CA GLN A 1074 -27.20 7.46 12.70
C GLN A 1074 -26.34 7.73 11.46
N TYR A 1075 -25.07 8.04 11.68
CA TYR A 1075 -24.02 8.23 10.67
C TYR A 1075 -22.71 7.62 11.15
N SER A 1076 -21.75 7.47 10.23
CA SER A 1076 -20.34 7.44 10.65
C SER A 1076 -19.88 8.85 11.03
N ILE A 1077 -18.83 8.96 11.85
CA ILE A 1077 -18.27 10.26 12.26
C ILE A 1077 -17.85 11.12 11.05
N PRO A 1078 -17.08 10.61 10.07
CA PRO A 1078 -16.68 11.41 8.92
C PRO A 1078 -17.85 11.77 8.00
N ASP A 1079 -18.88 10.91 7.89
CA ASP A 1079 -20.06 11.21 7.07
C ASP A 1079 -20.87 12.39 7.64
N LEU A 1080 -21.09 12.40 8.96
CA LEU A 1080 -21.79 13.50 9.63
C LEU A 1080 -20.99 14.81 9.51
N ALA A 1081 -19.67 14.75 9.71
CA ALA A 1081 -18.80 15.91 9.58
C ALA A 1081 -18.79 16.45 8.13
N ALA A 1082 -18.78 15.57 7.12
CA ALA A 1082 -18.86 15.96 5.72
C ALA A 1082 -20.22 16.59 5.38
N GLN A 1083 -21.32 16.06 5.91
CA GLN A 1083 -22.65 16.64 5.77
C GLN A 1083 -22.70 18.04 6.39
N TRP A 1084 -22.25 18.20 7.64
CA TRP A 1084 -22.22 19.51 8.30
C TRP A 1084 -21.34 20.52 7.59
N LYS A 1085 -20.19 20.10 7.04
CA LYS A 1085 -19.38 20.95 6.17
C LYS A 1085 -20.17 21.45 4.96
N ALA A 1086 -20.92 20.58 4.28
CA ALA A 1086 -21.74 20.95 3.13
C ALA A 1086 -22.89 21.92 3.49
N GLU A 1087 -23.39 21.82 4.72
CA GLU A 1087 -24.42 22.71 5.29
C GLU A 1087 -23.83 24.02 5.87
N GLY A 1088 -22.50 24.18 5.88
CA GLY A 1088 -21.83 25.33 6.48
C GLY A 1088 -21.83 25.34 8.02
N ILE A 1089 -22.05 24.18 8.65
CA ILE A 1089 -22.05 24.00 10.10
C ILE A 1089 -20.63 23.68 10.57
N GLU A 1090 -20.07 24.59 11.36
CA GLU A 1090 -18.78 24.39 12.02
C GLU A 1090 -18.96 23.63 13.34
N TRP A 1091 -17.93 22.89 13.75
CA TRP A 1091 -18.06 21.98 14.89
C TRP A 1091 -16.82 21.89 15.77
N LEU A 1092 -17.01 21.26 16.93
CA LEU A 1092 -15.95 20.89 17.86
C LEU A 1092 -16.08 19.43 18.33
N VAL A 1093 -14.97 18.88 18.84
CA VAL A 1093 -14.92 17.55 19.50
C VAL A 1093 -14.63 17.74 20.99
N VAL A 1094 -15.29 16.95 21.82
CA VAL A 1094 -15.02 16.86 23.26
C VAL A 1094 -14.32 15.54 23.57
N ALA A 1095 -13.20 15.56 24.28
CA ALA A 1095 -12.40 14.39 24.56
C ALA A 1095 -11.88 14.32 26.01
N GLU A 1096 -11.43 13.14 26.42
CA GLU A 1096 -10.82 12.91 27.72
C GLU A 1096 -9.34 13.34 27.77
N ASP A 1097 -8.52 12.62 28.54
CA ASP A 1097 -7.11 12.91 28.76
C ASP A 1097 -6.21 12.44 27.61
N ASN A 1098 -5.09 13.13 27.45
CA ASN A 1098 -4.02 12.82 26.51
C ASN A 1098 -4.50 12.62 25.06
N TYR A 1099 -5.43 13.45 24.60
CA TYR A 1099 -5.99 13.34 23.25
C TYR A 1099 -4.89 13.51 22.18
N GLY A 1100 -4.86 12.59 21.21
CA GLY A 1100 -3.88 12.56 20.14
C GLY A 1100 -2.53 11.94 20.51
N GLU A 1101 -2.50 11.03 21.49
CA GLU A 1101 -1.33 10.23 21.83
C GLU A 1101 -0.82 9.40 20.63
N GLY A 1102 0.49 9.21 20.51
CA GLY A 1102 1.09 8.30 19.51
C GLY A 1102 1.83 9.00 18.36
N SER A 1103 1.66 8.48 17.14
CA SER A 1103 2.45 8.86 15.95
C SER A 1103 2.32 10.35 15.61
N ALA A 1104 3.41 10.95 15.09
CA ALA A 1104 3.51 12.38 14.72
C ALA A 1104 2.69 12.81 13.47
N ARG A 1105 1.67 12.04 13.07
CA ARG A 1105 0.92 12.24 11.83
C ARG A 1105 0.08 13.52 11.89
N GLU A 1106 0.41 14.48 11.05
CA GLU A 1106 -0.32 15.75 10.93
C GLU A 1106 -1.72 15.59 10.33
N HIS A 1107 -1.99 14.49 9.62
CA HIS A 1107 -3.32 14.16 9.09
C HIS A 1107 -4.40 14.19 10.18
N ALA A 1108 -4.06 13.78 11.41
CA ALA A 1108 -4.99 13.84 12.55
C ALA A 1108 -5.46 15.28 12.89
N ALA A 1109 -4.74 16.32 12.45
CA ALA A 1109 -5.15 17.72 12.55
C ALA A 1109 -5.75 18.25 11.25
N LEU A 1110 -5.18 17.86 10.10
CA LEU A 1110 -5.66 18.27 8.78
C LEU A 1110 -7.08 17.77 8.47
N GLN A 1111 -7.43 16.53 8.83
CA GLN A 1111 -8.74 15.98 8.48
C GLN A 1111 -9.89 16.64 9.25
N PRO A 1112 -9.81 16.81 10.60
CA PRO A 1112 -10.79 17.63 11.31
C PRO A 1112 -10.94 19.02 10.70
N ARG A 1113 -9.81 19.68 10.40
CA ARG A 1113 -9.82 21.02 9.79
C ARG A 1113 -10.48 21.04 8.42
N TYR A 1114 -10.19 20.05 7.59
CA TYR A 1114 -10.77 19.87 6.26
C TYR A 1114 -12.28 19.64 6.33
N LEU A 1115 -12.76 18.90 7.33
CA LEU A 1115 -14.18 18.60 7.54
C LEU A 1115 -14.95 19.68 8.31
N GLY A 1116 -14.37 20.86 8.55
CA GLY A 1116 -15.07 22.00 9.18
C GLY A 1116 -14.91 22.10 10.70
N GLY A 1117 -14.05 21.29 11.31
CA GLY A 1117 -13.72 21.36 12.73
C GLY A 1117 -12.91 22.62 13.07
N ARG A 1118 -13.30 23.30 14.15
CA ARG A 1118 -12.68 24.56 14.60
C ARG A 1118 -12.01 24.46 15.96
N ILE A 1119 -12.55 23.63 16.84
CA ILE A 1119 -12.07 23.48 18.21
C ILE A 1119 -11.96 22.00 18.54
N ILE A 1120 -10.89 21.63 19.23
CA ILE A 1120 -10.85 20.37 19.99
C ILE A 1120 -10.78 20.75 21.46
N LEU A 1121 -11.74 20.27 22.26
CA LEU A 1121 -11.82 20.50 23.69
C LEU A 1121 -11.50 19.19 24.41
N SER A 1122 -10.43 19.16 25.19
CA SER A 1122 -10.00 17.94 25.89
C SER A 1122 -9.71 18.20 27.37
N LYS A 1123 -9.52 17.15 28.17
CA LYS A 1123 -8.94 17.31 29.52
C LYS A 1123 -7.45 17.63 29.42
N SER A 1124 -6.76 17.00 28.47
CA SER A 1124 -5.33 17.22 28.17
C SER A 1124 -4.96 16.72 26.76
N PHE A 1125 -3.87 17.22 26.18
CA PHE A 1125 -3.37 16.85 24.84
C PHE A 1125 -1.99 16.20 24.88
N ALA A 1126 -1.70 15.35 23.89
CA ALA A 1126 -0.33 14.99 23.55
C ALA A 1126 0.38 16.12 22.79
N ARG A 1127 1.66 16.38 23.13
CA ARG A 1127 2.46 17.53 22.65
C ARG A 1127 2.41 17.75 21.13
N ILE A 1128 2.76 16.72 20.35
CA ILE A 1128 2.88 16.85 18.88
C ILE A 1128 1.52 17.13 18.25
N HIS A 1129 0.48 16.44 18.72
CA HIS A 1129 -0.86 16.63 18.18
C HIS A 1129 -1.39 18.03 18.47
N GLU A 1130 -1.16 18.57 19.68
CA GLU A 1130 -1.52 19.94 20.03
C GLU A 1130 -0.86 20.96 19.10
N THR A 1131 0.43 20.81 18.80
CA THR A 1131 1.15 21.66 17.84
C THR A 1131 0.54 21.55 16.44
N ASN A 1132 0.27 20.32 15.96
CA ASN A 1132 -0.34 20.10 14.65
C ASN A 1132 -1.71 20.78 14.54
N LEU A 1133 -2.55 20.74 15.57
CA LEU A 1133 -3.85 21.44 15.58
C LEU A 1133 -3.66 22.94 15.37
N LYS A 1134 -2.77 23.57 16.15
CA LYS A 1134 -2.46 25.01 16.04
C LYS A 1134 -1.93 25.38 14.64
N LYS A 1135 -1.04 24.55 14.09
CA LYS A 1135 -0.48 24.74 12.73
C LYS A 1135 -1.55 24.72 11.65
N GLN A 1136 -2.57 23.88 11.80
CA GLN A 1136 -3.69 23.78 10.84
C GLN A 1136 -4.84 24.76 11.15
N GLY A 1137 -4.67 25.65 12.13
CA GLY A 1137 -5.69 26.65 12.49
C GLY A 1137 -6.88 26.09 13.26
N VAL A 1138 -6.76 24.88 13.84
CA VAL A 1138 -7.71 24.34 14.80
C VAL A 1138 -7.28 24.80 16.20
N VAL A 1139 -8.24 25.22 17.03
CA VAL A 1139 -7.96 25.73 18.39
C VAL A 1139 -8.00 24.58 19.40
N PRO A 1140 -6.86 24.15 19.98
CA PRO A 1140 -6.88 23.23 21.11
C PRO A 1140 -7.23 23.99 22.40
N LEU A 1141 -8.28 23.56 23.08
CA LEU A 1141 -8.71 24.07 24.37
C LEU A 1141 -8.72 22.94 25.39
N THR A 1142 -8.38 23.26 26.64
CA THR A 1142 -8.44 22.32 27.76
C THR A 1142 -9.45 22.79 28.79
N PHE A 1143 -10.17 21.87 29.41
CA PHE A 1143 -11.07 22.23 30.51
C PHE A 1143 -10.30 22.87 31.66
N GLU A 1144 -10.79 23.99 32.21
CA GLU A 1144 -10.22 24.51 33.45
C GLU A 1144 -10.48 23.56 34.62
N ASN A 1145 -11.71 23.01 34.67
CA ASN A 1145 -12.12 21.94 35.56
C ASN A 1145 -12.45 20.67 34.73
N PRO A 1146 -11.64 19.60 34.82
CA PRO A 1146 -11.87 18.36 34.06
C PRO A 1146 -13.26 17.72 34.24
N ALA A 1147 -13.97 18.00 35.33
CA ALA A 1147 -15.34 17.51 35.56
C ALA A 1147 -16.37 18.15 34.61
N ASP A 1148 -16.05 19.28 33.98
CA ASP A 1148 -16.93 19.92 33.00
C ASP A 1148 -17.08 19.09 31.70
N TYR A 1149 -16.20 18.11 31.48
CA TYR A 1149 -16.37 17.09 30.43
C TYR A 1149 -17.74 16.40 30.52
N ASP A 1150 -18.23 16.12 31.72
CA ASP A 1150 -19.51 15.42 31.93
C ASP A 1150 -20.73 16.32 31.65
N ARG A 1151 -20.53 17.64 31.55
CA ARG A 1151 -21.61 18.61 31.34
C ARG A 1151 -21.90 18.88 29.87
N ILE A 1152 -21.02 18.51 28.94
CA ILE A 1152 -21.22 18.72 27.49
C ILE A 1152 -21.55 17.39 26.82
N ASP A 1153 -22.52 17.39 25.90
CA ASP A 1153 -22.94 16.22 25.13
C ASP A 1153 -22.82 16.47 23.62
N ALA A 1154 -22.89 15.39 22.84
CA ALA A 1154 -22.95 15.50 21.38
C ALA A 1154 -24.22 16.27 20.97
N CYS A 1155 -24.13 17.02 19.86
CA CYS A 1155 -25.15 17.94 19.35
C CYS A 1155 -25.46 19.17 20.22
N ASP A 1156 -24.77 19.40 21.34
CA ASP A 1156 -24.88 20.69 22.03
C ASP A 1156 -24.39 21.83 21.13
N LYS A 1157 -25.00 23.01 21.26
CA LYS A 1157 -24.57 24.23 20.58
C LYS A 1157 -23.55 24.98 21.46
N VAL A 1158 -22.46 25.45 20.86
CA VAL A 1158 -21.39 26.15 21.57
C VAL A 1158 -21.02 27.46 20.87
N ASP A 1159 -21.02 28.53 21.65
CA ASP A 1159 -20.49 29.83 21.26
C ASP A 1159 -19.21 30.11 22.08
N THR A 1160 -18.19 30.68 21.44
CA THR A 1160 -16.97 31.10 22.14
C THR A 1160 -17.12 32.51 22.70
N VAL A 1161 -16.56 32.77 23.88
CA VAL A 1161 -16.51 34.09 24.50
C VAL A 1161 -15.05 34.43 24.81
N GLY A 1162 -14.53 35.51 24.23
CA GLY A 1162 -13.16 35.99 24.46
C GLY A 1162 -12.09 35.31 23.61
N LEU A 1163 -12.42 34.31 22.76
CA LEU A 1163 -11.46 33.59 21.94
C LEU A 1163 -10.79 34.52 20.91
N TYR A 1164 -11.58 35.30 20.17
CA TYR A 1164 -11.04 36.18 19.14
C TYR A 1164 -10.14 37.26 19.73
N GLU A 1165 -10.56 37.86 20.84
CA GLU A 1165 -9.80 38.88 21.56
C GLU A 1165 -8.48 38.30 22.10
N THR A 1166 -8.53 37.08 22.65
CA THR A 1166 -7.35 36.36 23.14
C THR A 1166 -6.36 36.07 22.01
N LEU A 1167 -6.85 35.64 20.83
CA LEU A 1167 -6.00 35.43 19.65
C LEU A 1167 -5.35 36.74 19.18
N GLN A 1168 -6.10 37.85 19.12
CA GLN A 1168 -5.55 39.15 18.74
C GLN A 1168 -4.51 39.68 19.73
N ALA A 1169 -4.69 39.39 21.02
CA ALA A 1169 -3.75 39.76 22.07
C ALA A 1169 -2.55 38.78 22.21
N GLY A 1170 -2.34 37.90 21.22
CA GLY A 1170 -1.21 36.98 21.18
C GLY A 1170 -1.28 35.87 22.24
N GLY A 1171 -2.48 35.39 22.54
CA GLY A 1171 -2.73 34.38 23.57
C GLY A 1171 -2.88 34.97 24.98
N GLN A 1172 -3.04 36.30 25.12
CA GLN A 1172 -3.30 36.92 26.42
C GLN A 1172 -4.80 37.15 26.58
N GLY A 1173 -5.43 36.53 27.58
CA GLY A 1173 -6.86 36.67 27.83
C GLY A 1173 -7.45 35.46 28.53
N SER A 1174 -8.78 35.46 28.65
CA SER A 1174 -9.55 34.33 29.17
C SER A 1174 -10.58 33.91 28.15
N ILE A 1175 -10.72 32.60 27.95
CA ILE A 1175 -11.69 32.02 27.02
C ILE A 1175 -12.75 31.29 27.83
N LYS A 1176 -14.01 31.44 27.42
CA LYS A 1176 -15.12 30.62 27.90
C LYS A 1176 -15.89 30.04 26.72
N LEU A 1177 -16.57 28.93 26.98
CA LEU A 1177 -17.52 28.32 26.07
C LEU A 1177 -18.92 28.49 26.65
N GLN A 1178 -19.80 29.17 25.92
CA GLN A 1178 -21.23 29.24 26.22
C GLN A 1178 -21.89 28.04 25.56
N VAL A 1179 -22.28 27.05 26.37
CA VAL A 1179 -22.94 25.83 25.92
C VAL A 1179 -24.44 26.02 26.04
N THR A 1180 -25.18 25.65 25.00
CA THR A 1180 -26.64 25.61 24.97
C THR A 1180 -27.08 24.19 24.65
N LYS A 1181 -27.76 23.54 25.61
CA LYS A 1181 -28.35 22.22 25.50
C LYS A 1181 -29.55 22.23 24.55
N GLN A 1182 -29.93 21.06 24.04
CA GLN A 1182 -31.12 20.89 23.21
C GLN A 1182 -32.43 21.30 23.90
N ASN A 1183 -32.50 21.21 25.24
CA ASN A 1183 -33.65 21.65 26.04
C ASN A 1183 -33.69 23.18 26.25
N GLY A 1184 -32.72 23.93 25.73
CA GLY A 1184 -32.58 25.38 25.89
C GLY A 1184 -31.82 25.85 27.13
N GLU A 1185 -31.38 24.93 28.01
CA GLU A 1185 -30.51 25.26 29.14
C GLU A 1185 -29.16 25.76 28.64
N ALA A 1186 -28.68 26.88 29.20
CA ALA A 1186 -27.42 27.50 28.79
C ALA A 1186 -26.52 27.78 30.00
N PHE A 1187 -25.23 27.48 29.87
CA PHE A 1187 -24.23 27.73 30.91
C PHE A 1187 -22.85 27.98 30.30
N GLU A 1188 -21.98 28.65 31.07
CA GLU A 1188 -20.60 28.91 30.68
C GLU A 1188 -19.64 27.87 31.28
N ILE A 1189 -18.62 27.50 30.50
CA ILE A 1189 -17.49 26.68 30.92
C ILE A 1189 -16.20 27.47 30.68
N PRO A 1190 -15.40 27.75 31.72
CA PRO A 1190 -14.08 28.33 31.54
C PRO A 1190 -13.09 27.28 31.01
N VAL A 1191 -12.21 27.71 30.11
CA VAL A 1191 -11.23 26.85 29.44
C VAL A 1191 -9.84 27.48 29.40
N LYS A 1192 -8.82 26.64 29.28
CA LYS A 1192 -7.40 27.00 29.21
C LYS A 1192 -6.83 26.72 27.82
N HIS A 1193 -5.73 27.37 27.48
CA HIS A 1193 -4.96 27.13 26.26
C HIS A 1193 -3.46 27.37 26.50
N THR A 1194 -2.62 26.96 25.55
CA THR A 1194 -1.16 27.16 25.59
C THR A 1194 -0.63 27.96 24.39
N LEU A 1195 -1.52 28.69 23.70
CA LEU A 1195 -1.20 29.51 22.53
C LEU A 1195 -0.12 30.57 22.81
N SER A 1196 0.95 30.55 22.01
CA SER A 1196 1.93 31.63 21.92
C SER A 1196 1.44 32.77 21.00
N PRO A 1197 2.11 33.93 20.98
CA PRO A 1197 1.82 34.98 20.00
C PRO A 1197 1.91 34.50 18.55
N ASP A 1198 2.94 33.72 18.21
CA ASP A 1198 3.14 33.17 16.86
C ASP A 1198 2.04 32.13 16.54
N GLN A 1199 1.69 31.26 17.48
CA GLN A 1199 0.60 30.29 17.31
C GLN A 1199 -0.77 30.95 17.15
N SER A 1200 -1.01 32.07 17.84
CA SER A 1200 -2.23 32.87 17.68
C SER A 1200 -2.30 33.47 16.27
N ALA A 1201 -1.15 33.94 15.74
CA ALA A 1201 -1.07 34.41 14.36
C ALA A 1201 -1.31 33.31 13.33
N PHE A 1202 -0.87 32.06 13.58
CA PHE A 1202 -1.17 30.91 12.72
C PHE A 1202 -2.68 30.68 12.61
N ILE A 1203 -3.35 30.63 13.76
CA ILE A 1203 -4.81 30.41 13.82
C ILE A 1203 -5.54 31.55 13.11
N LEU A 1204 -5.18 32.81 13.38
CA LEU A 1204 -5.80 33.98 12.74
C LEU A 1204 -5.66 33.96 11.21
N ALA A 1205 -4.50 33.56 10.70
CA ALA A 1205 -4.27 33.43 9.25
C ALA A 1205 -5.01 32.25 8.61
N GLY A 1206 -5.58 31.35 9.41
CA GLY A 1206 -6.25 30.11 8.99
C GLY A 1206 -5.36 28.88 9.06
N SER A 1207 -4.04 29.05 8.98
CA SER A 1207 -2.99 28.07 9.23
C SER A 1207 -1.63 28.76 9.33
N ALA A 1208 -0.62 28.06 9.84
CA ALA A 1208 0.77 28.54 9.81
C ALA A 1208 1.26 28.73 8.37
N LEU A 1209 0.83 27.84 7.47
CA LEU A 1209 1.19 27.86 6.06
C LEU A 1209 0.69 29.11 5.35
N ASN A 1210 -0.55 29.52 5.62
CA ASN A 1210 -1.12 30.76 5.11
C ASN A 1210 -0.30 31.98 5.57
N LEU A 1211 0.13 32.00 6.84
CA LEU A 1211 0.95 33.09 7.36
C LEU A 1211 2.32 33.14 6.69
N LEU A 1212 2.95 31.99 6.46
CA LEU A 1212 4.24 31.89 5.78
C LEU A 1212 4.13 32.37 4.33
N ALA A 1213 3.11 31.93 3.59
CA ALA A 1213 2.87 32.37 2.21
C ALA A 1213 2.61 33.90 2.13
N GLN A 1214 1.85 34.46 3.07
CA GLN A 1214 1.63 35.92 3.15
C GLN A 1214 2.92 36.71 3.43
N LYS A 1215 3.84 36.15 4.21
CA LYS A 1215 5.15 36.77 4.48
C LYS A 1215 6.04 36.71 3.24
N ALA A 1216 6.12 35.55 2.57
CA ALA A 1216 6.91 35.37 1.36
C ALA A 1216 6.44 36.29 0.21
N GLY A 1217 5.12 36.42 0.00
CA GLY A 1217 4.54 37.29 -1.04
C GLY A 1217 4.72 38.80 -0.81
N LYS A 1218 5.10 39.23 0.41
CA LYS A 1218 5.44 40.63 0.72
C LYS A 1218 6.93 40.94 0.58
N SER A 1219 7.76 39.91 0.44
CA SER A 1219 9.23 40.02 0.31
C SER A 1219 9.72 40.02 -1.14
N ASN A 1220 8.80 39.92 -2.12
CA ASN A 1220 9.07 40.07 -3.55
C ASN A 1220 8.68 41.47 -4.06
#